data_AF-A0AAW0NJ54-F1
#
_entry.id   AF-A0AAW0NJ54-F1
#
_cell.length_a   1.000
_cell.length_b   1.000
_cell.length_c   1.000
_cell.angle_alpha   90.00
_cell.angle_beta   90.00
_cell.angle_gamma   90.00
#
_symmetry.space_group_name_H-M   'P 1'
#
loop_
_entity.id
_entity.type
_entity.pdbx_description
1 polymer ?
#
loop_
_entity_poly.entity_id
_entity_poly.type
_entity_poly.pdbx_seq_one_letter_code
_entity_poly.pdbx_strand_id
1 'polypeptide(L)'
;MALYITDLAISTTYHEEEGLKNQGFSLLKINLNEGTGAGNDNYVWFKRGDRANAITRVQVTYHSEMETGMDKFIKLERDINTGTTGVPIHMWFSRAIGDFDNPILDLAVTTETAGEVNYMKKERGEWEKVGCNLNLDAGGKHVYLWVKREKPFYICDVIATVDFQRDQELFSTGYTRVDESTNLTVQQGKDVFIWYRRTSEQVKALSALNISITPEKYAELKRLGYDRLEVNLNENTGGSPAYLWYKSLPNQDKVKRLVLLLNWRCVEQYKAAGINVIERNLNTGNTTPYRRADATTELFMRELVQDAAVHVVFEVCSVEGEEKRPKDSALHCLHTAGQVVRHTDINSGRSRFTPAVTPSVLLGFSSFYLSQEEDVLKTQGFTQINVNLNEGTGAANKNFLWYKKGEKALAITRVQVTYNRQMESSMKEFTMIDKNINTGTSGGPLYMWFSKAVGEFDIPIMDVAVTTETQDEVSHLTARGMWENVDCNLNLGAGGNYVYAWMKRENPFYICDVTATTTYDNHQELFSKGFTRVDISTNLGALGQDVFIWYRKTSDSGKGLSALNISTNPEQYEELKRQGYHVVDVNLNENTGPSVYLWYNSVPGQRKVQGLFLLLDWRSADTYKKSGINVIERNLNTGKQGDTIYLCDV
;
A
#
# COMPACT_ATOMS: atom_id res chain seq x y z
N MET A 1 29.62 17.45 4.81
CA MET A 1 28.90 18.30 3.82
C MET A 1 27.74 17.49 3.27
N ALA A 2 26.60 18.11 2.94
CA ALA A 2 25.51 17.40 2.26
C ALA A 2 25.95 17.04 0.84
N LEU A 3 25.61 15.84 0.39
CA LEU A 3 25.84 15.40 -0.98
C LEU A 3 24.54 15.56 -1.78
N TYR A 4 24.63 16.12 -2.98
CA TYR A 4 23.51 16.43 -3.85
C TYR A 4 23.43 15.41 -4.98
N ILE A 5 22.24 15.18 -5.52
CA ILE A 5 22.08 14.39 -6.73
C ILE A 5 22.69 15.19 -7.90
N THR A 6 23.69 14.63 -8.57
CA THR A 6 24.43 15.32 -9.65
C THR A 6 24.15 14.75 -11.03
N ASP A 7 23.79 13.48 -11.11
CA ASP A 7 23.54 12.76 -12.37
C ASP A 7 22.41 11.76 -12.17
N LEU A 8 21.67 11.52 -13.25
CA LEU A 8 20.63 10.51 -13.36
C LEU A 8 20.92 9.62 -14.57
N ALA A 9 20.50 8.36 -14.50
CA ALA A 9 20.48 7.43 -15.62
C ALA A 9 19.30 6.46 -15.46
N ILE A 10 18.92 5.81 -16.56
CA ILE A 10 17.91 4.75 -16.59
C ILE A 10 18.58 3.49 -17.15
N SER A 11 18.35 2.36 -16.51
CA SER A 11 18.67 1.04 -17.09
C SER A 11 17.39 0.37 -17.55
N THR A 12 17.50 -0.34 -18.67
CA THR A 12 16.42 -1.17 -19.24
C THR A 12 16.85 -2.62 -19.44
N THR A 13 18.11 -2.93 -19.10
CA THR A 13 18.70 -4.26 -19.19
C THR A 13 19.74 -4.46 -18.09
N TYR A 14 19.96 -5.70 -17.68
CA TYR A 14 20.98 -6.05 -16.69
C TYR A 14 22.42 -5.63 -17.08
N HIS A 15 22.76 -5.67 -18.38
CA HIS A 15 24.08 -5.23 -18.84
C HIS A 15 24.31 -3.73 -18.61
N GLU A 16 23.28 -2.90 -18.78
CA GLU A 16 23.35 -1.46 -18.49
C GLU A 16 23.51 -1.21 -16.98
N GLU A 17 22.84 -2.00 -16.14
CA GLU A 17 22.94 -1.91 -14.68
C GLU A 17 24.38 -2.12 -14.19
N GLU A 18 25.05 -3.17 -14.67
CA GLU A 18 26.45 -3.43 -14.33
C GLU A 18 27.37 -2.31 -14.85
N GLY A 19 27.09 -1.78 -16.04
CA GLY A 19 27.80 -0.63 -16.59
C GLY A 19 27.66 0.64 -15.74
N LEU A 20 26.46 0.94 -15.25
CA LEU A 20 26.17 2.11 -14.40
C LEU A 20 26.78 1.97 -13.01
N LYS A 21 26.69 0.77 -12.42
CA LYS A 21 27.34 0.42 -11.16
C LYS A 21 28.85 0.61 -11.21
N ASN A 22 29.50 0.15 -12.29
CA ASN A 22 30.94 0.34 -12.50
C ASN A 22 31.33 1.81 -12.71
N GLN A 23 30.40 2.65 -13.17
CA GLN A 23 30.57 4.10 -13.25
C GLN A 23 30.31 4.83 -11.93
N GLY A 24 29.94 4.11 -10.86
CA GLY A 24 29.70 4.68 -9.54
C GLY A 24 28.28 5.24 -9.34
N PHE A 25 27.32 4.85 -10.17
CA PHE A 25 25.91 5.14 -9.91
C PHE A 25 25.36 4.25 -8.78
N SER A 26 24.41 4.80 -8.03
CA SER A 26 23.59 4.08 -7.06
C SER A 26 22.22 3.77 -7.66
N LEU A 27 21.75 2.53 -7.45
CA LEU A 27 20.45 2.07 -7.92
C LEU A 27 19.33 2.52 -6.97
N LEU A 28 18.26 3.07 -7.52
CA LEU A 28 16.97 3.21 -6.85
C LEU A 28 16.15 1.95 -7.12
N LYS A 29 16.09 1.05 -6.13
CA LYS A 29 15.65 -0.34 -6.31
C LYS A 29 14.13 -0.52 -6.34
N ILE A 30 13.47 0.14 -7.29
CA ILE A 30 12.04 -0.01 -7.58
C ILE A 30 11.87 -0.07 -9.10
N ASN A 31 11.22 -1.11 -9.60
CA ASN A 31 10.97 -1.28 -11.03
C ASN A 31 9.95 -0.23 -11.50
N LEU A 32 10.31 0.54 -12.52
CA LEU A 32 9.46 1.58 -13.09
C LEU A 32 8.27 1.03 -13.89
N ASN A 33 8.36 -0.23 -14.33
CA ASN A 33 7.30 -0.96 -15.03
C ASN A 33 6.51 -1.90 -14.10
N GLU A 34 6.52 -1.66 -12.79
CA GLU A 34 5.87 -2.55 -11.82
C GLU A 34 4.38 -2.78 -12.14
N GLY A 35 3.95 -4.03 -12.10
CA GLY A 35 2.55 -4.43 -12.30
C GLY A 35 2.09 -4.53 -13.75
N THR A 36 2.95 -4.25 -14.75
CA THR A 36 2.57 -4.32 -16.18
C THR A 36 2.42 -5.75 -16.72
N GLY A 37 2.90 -6.77 -16.00
CA GLY A 37 2.81 -8.19 -16.41
C GLY A 37 3.67 -8.58 -17.61
N ALA A 38 4.25 -7.62 -18.32
CA ALA A 38 5.18 -7.78 -19.44
C ALA A 38 6.14 -6.58 -19.49
N GLY A 39 7.43 -6.85 -19.66
CA GLY A 39 8.44 -5.82 -19.87
C GLY A 39 9.75 -6.07 -19.13
N ASN A 40 10.74 -5.25 -19.42
CA ASN A 40 12.01 -5.28 -18.73
C ASN A 40 11.86 -4.62 -17.35
N ASP A 41 12.68 -5.04 -16.40
CA ASP A 41 12.86 -4.28 -15.16
C ASP A 41 13.63 -3.01 -15.48
N ASN A 42 12.95 -1.87 -15.37
CA ASN A 42 13.53 -0.57 -15.67
C ASN A 42 13.77 0.18 -14.36
N TYR A 43 14.95 0.79 -14.19
CA TYR A 43 15.33 1.39 -12.91
C TYR A 43 15.94 2.78 -13.07
N VAL A 44 15.74 3.63 -12.06
CA VAL A 44 16.47 4.91 -11.91
C VAL A 44 17.80 4.67 -11.22
N TRP A 45 18.84 5.29 -11.75
CA TRP A 45 20.18 5.33 -11.19
C TRP A 45 20.58 6.78 -10.93
N PHE A 46 21.35 7.02 -9.88
CA PHE A 46 21.79 8.37 -9.54
C PHE A 46 23.23 8.43 -9.01
N LYS A 47 23.87 9.60 -9.17
CA LYS A 47 25.14 9.92 -8.49
C LYS A 47 24.96 11.04 -7.49
N ARG A 48 25.84 11.04 -6.49
CA ARG A 48 25.94 12.06 -5.47
C ARG A 48 27.26 12.79 -5.58
N GLY A 49 27.23 14.11 -5.39
CA GLY A 49 28.42 14.94 -5.47
C GLY A 49 28.21 16.35 -4.93
N ASP A 50 29.04 17.28 -5.41
CA ASP A 50 29.09 18.65 -4.93
C ASP A 50 27.92 19.50 -5.44
N ARG A 51 27.58 20.52 -4.65
CA ARG A 51 26.48 21.46 -4.94
C ARG A 51 26.58 22.10 -6.33
N ALA A 52 27.80 22.39 -6.79
CA ALA A 52 28.03 23.06 -8.07
C ALA A 52 27.49 22.27 -9.28
N ASN A 53 27.35 20.94 -9.13
CA ASN A 53 26.82 20.04 -10.17
C ASN A 53 25.42 19.52 -9.83
N ALA A 54 24.78 20.07 -8.80
CA ALA A 54 23.50 19.56 -8.32
C ALA A 54 22.41 19.73 -9.37
N ILE A 55 21.63 18.68 -9.55
CA ILE A 55 20.38 18.73 -10.31
C ILE A 55 19.37 19.53 -9.49
N THR A 56 18.70 20.47 -10.15
CA THR A 56 17.73 21.37 -9.53
C THR A 56 16.32 21.17 -10.09
N ARG A 57 16.16 20.54 -11.26
CA ARG A 57 14.84 20.16 -11.78
C ARG A 57 14.89 18.81 -12.49
N VAL A 58 13.78 18.08 -12.39
CA VAL A 58 13.49 16.85 -13.14
C VAL A 58 12.15 17.07 -13.83
N GLN A 59 12.07 16.73 -15.11
CA GLN A 59 10.86 16.81 -15.93
C GLN A 59 10.69 15.51 -16.71
N VAL A 60 9.48 15.25 -17.18
CA VAL A 60 9.11 14.05 -17.93
C VAL A 60 8.36 14.44 -19.19
N THR A 61 8.58 13.70 -20.27
CA THR A 61 7.89 13.88 -21.55
C THR A 61 7.37 12.53 -22.04
N TYR A 62 6.10 12.47 -22.44
CA TYR A 62 5.47 11.26 -22.99
C TYR A 62 5.01 11.39 -24.46
N HIS A 63 5.33 12.52 -25.10
CA HIS A 63 5.28 12.72 -26.55
C HIS A 63 6.25 13.84 -26.95
N SER A 64 6.58 13.90 -28.25
CA SER A 64 7.66 14.76 -28.76
C SER A 64 7.41 16.26 -28.60
N GLU A 65 6.15 16.72 -28.59
CA GLU A 65 5.86 18.16 -28.46
C GLU A 65 6.23 18.70 -27.07
N MET A 66 6.15 17.87 -26.03
CA MET A 66 6.57 18.22 -24.66
C MET A 66 8.08 18.48 -24.53
N GLU A 67 8.88 18.07 -25.52
CA GLU A 67 10.32 18.33 -25.57
C GLU A 67 10.63 19.79 -25.97
N THR A 68 9.63 20.53 -26.46
CA THR A 68 9.77 21.95 -26.82
C THR A 68 10.22 22.76 -25.60
N GLY A 69 11.29 23.54 -25.77
CA GLY A 69 11.84 24.39 -24.71
C GLY A 69 12.73 23.68 -23.69
N MET A 70 13.00 22.39 -23.87
CA MET A 70 13.91 21.60 -23.01
C MET A 70 15.40 21.79 -23.34
N ASP A 71 15.80 22.82 -24.09
CA ASP A 71 17.19 23.01 -24.59
C ASP A 71 18.25 23.10 -23.47
N LYS A 72 17.83 23.49 -22.26
CA LYS A 72 18.69 23.59 -21.07
C LYS A 72 18.64 22.37 -20.16
N PHE A 73 17.87 21.36 -20.54
CA PHE A 73 17.77 20.08 -19.85
C PHE A 73 18.61 19.03 -20.58
N ILE A 74 19.01 18.02 -19.83
CA ILE A 74 19.71 16.84 -20.33
C ILE A 74 18.69 15.71 -20.38
N LYS A 75 18.44 15.20 -21.60
CA LYS A 75 17.58 14.02 -21.83
C LYS A 75 18.28 12.78 -21.33
N LEU A 76 17.54 11.90 -20.65
CA LEU A 76 17.93 10.51 -20.47
C LEU A 76 17.43 9.73 -21.70
N GLU A 77 18.36 9.22 -22.50
CA GLU A 77 18.07 8.62 -23.82
C GLU A 77 17.17 7.38 -23.77
N ARG A 78 17.03 6.75 -22.61
CA ARG A 78 16.20 5.55 -22.48
C ARG A 78 14.74 5.91 -22.27
N ASP A 79 13.88 5.14 -22.93
CA ASP A 79 12.46 5.12 -22.68
C ASP A 79 12.19 4.31 -21.40
N ILE A 80 11.55 4.95 -20.42
CA ILE A 80 11.20 4.35 -19.13
C ILE A 80 10.22 3.19 -19.30
N ASN A 81 9.36 3.24 -20.32
CA ASN A 81 8.36 2.20 -20.59
C ASN A 81 8.87 1.12 -21.55
N THR A 82 10.19 1.07 -21.83
CA THR A 82 10.79 0.04 -22.69
C THR A 82 10.38 -1.36 -22.25
N GLY A 83 9.84 -2.14 -23.19
CA GLY A 83 9.38 -3.51 -22.97
C GLY A 83 7.89 -3.64 -22.61
N THR A 84 7.19 -2.52 -22.39
CA THR A 84 5.75 -2.51 -22.11
C THR A 84 4.94 -2.09 -23.35
N THR A 85 3.62 -2.01 -23.20
CA THR A 85 2.72 -1.44 -24.23
C THR A 85 2.41 0.05 -24.02
N GLY A 86 3.02 0.66 -23.00
CA GLY A 86 2.79 2.06 -22.63
C GLY A 86 3.35 3.05 -23.64
N VAL A 87 3.01 4.32 -23.45
CA VAL A 87 3.58 5.41 -24.27
C VAL A 87 5.07 5.58 -23.94
N PRO A 88 5.93 5.94 -24.91
CA PRO A 88 7.33 6.21 -24.60
C PRO A 88 7.46 7.37 -23.63
N ILE A 89 8.21 7.18 -22.54
CA ILE A 89 8.43 8.20 -21.52
C ILE A 89 9.92 8.48 -21.38
N HIS A 90 10.31 9.75 -21.50
CA HIS A 90 11.68 10.19 -21.27
C HIS A 90 11.77 11.14 -20.08
N MET A 91 12.82 10.96 -19.29
CA MET A 91 13.15 11.84 -18.17
C MET A 91 14.22 12.86 -18.58
N TRP A 92 14.09 14.06 -18.05
CA TRP A 92 14.96 15.20 -18.31
C TRP A 92 15.40 15.81 -16.99
N PHE A 93 16.62 16.32 -16.93
CA PHE A 93 17.08 17.04 -15.74
C PHE A 93 17.88 18.28 -16.09
N SER A 94 17.85 19.30 -15.23
CA SER A 94 18.67 20.50 -15.39
C SER A 94 19.42 20.86 -14.12
N ARG A 95 20.55 21.55 -14.30
CA ARG A 95 21.43 22.08 -13.25
C ARG A 95 21.34 23.61 -13.24
N ALA A 96 20.12 24.12 -13.33
CA ALA A 96 19.86 25.55 -13.37
C ALA A 96 20.25 26.20 -12.04
N ILE A 97 20.76 27.43 -12.11
CA ILE A 97 21.15 28.23 -10.95
C ILE A 97 20.32 29.52 -10.97
N GLY A 98 19.55 29.74 -9.91
CA GLY A 98 18.68 30.89 -9.77
C GLY A 98 17.87 30.84 -8.48
N ASP A 99 17.13 31.92 -8.19
CA ASP A 99 16.33 32.05 -6.95
C ASP A 99 15.20 31.03 -6.83
N PHE A 100 14.83 30.41 -7.95
CA PHE A 100 13.78 29.41 -8.08
C PHE A 100 14.32 27.97 -8.18
N ASP A 101 15.64 27.83 -8.23
CA ASP A 101 16.33 26.56 -8.38
C ASP A 101 16.81 26.03 -7.04
N ASN A 102 16.38 24.81 -6.73
CA ASN A 102 16.66 24.18 -5.46
C ASN A 102 17.29 22.80 -5.67
N PRO A 103 18.54 22.61 -5.22
CA PRO A 103 19.23 21.34 -5.36
C PRO A 103 18.41 20.17 -4.82
N ILE A 104 18.50 19.04 -5.53
CA ILE A 104 17.93 17.77 -5.11
C ILE A 104 18.95 17.06 -4.23
N LEU A 105 18.53 16.71 -3.02
CA LEU A 105 19.30 15.95 -2.07
C LEU A 105 19.05 14.45 -2.17
N ASP A 106 17.86 14.02 -2.58
CA ASP A 106 17.51 12.60 -2.53
C ASP A 106 16.41 12.25 -3.52
N LEU A 107 16.25 10.95 -3.79
CA LEU A 107 15.23 10.41 -4.68
C LEU A 107 14.48 9.27 -3.98
N ALA A 108 13.21 9.11 -4.33
CA ALA A 108 12.41 7.95 -3.97
C ALA A 108 11.42 7.64 -5.09
N VAL A 109 10.96 6.40 -5.17
CA VAL A 109 9.87 6.01 -6.08
C VAL A 109 8.76 5.39 -5.24
N THR A 110 7.51 5.61 -5.64
CA THR A 110 6.33 4.98 -5.04
C THR A 110 5.52 4.31 -6.13
N THR A 111 5.01 3.11 -5.87
CA THR A 111 4.14 2.36 -6.78
C THR A 111 2.72 2.18 -6.22
N GLU A 112 2.45 2.79 -5.08
CA GLU A 112 1.19 2.69 -4.36
C GLU A 112 0.81 4.03 -3.69
N THR A 113 -0.48 4.22 -3.48
CA THR A 113 -1.03 5.46 -2.91
C THR A 113 -0.58 5.69 -1.47
N ALA A 114 -0.47 4.63 -0.65
CA ALA A 114 -0.01 4.76 0.72
C ALA A 114 1.40 5.38 0.78
N GLY A 115 2.27 4.96 -0.14
CA GLY A 115 3.58 5.55 -0.38
C GLY A 115 3.49 7.03 -0.77
N GLU A 116 2.70 7.37 -1.78
CA GLU A 116 2.52 8.75 -2.22
C GLU A 116 2.05 9.67 -1.08
N VAL A 117 1.01 9.24 -0.35
CA VAL A 117 0.45 9.95 0.79
C VAL A 117 1.51 10.18 1.85
N ASN A 118 2.34 9.18 2.15
CA ASN A 118 3.42 9.30 3.11
C ASN A 118 4.45 10.38 2.73
N TYR A 119 4.82 10.47 1.45
CA TYR A 119 5.71 11.53 0.95
C TYR A 119 5.06 12.91 0.88
N MET A 120 3.72 12.97 0.82
CA MET A 120 2.93 14.20 0.82
C MET A 120 2.62 14.78 2.20
N LYS A 121 2.92 14.06 3.29
CA LYS A 121 2.65 14.56 4.64
C LYS A 121 3.52 15.77 4.99
N LYS A 122 2.98 16.61 5.88
CA LYS A 122 3.60 17.84 6.38
C LYS A 122 5.00 17.61 6.96
N GLU A 123 5.21 16.51 7.71
CA GLU A 123 6.53 16.17 8.26
C GLU A 123 7.58 15.85 7.19
N ARG A 124 7.15 15.52 5.97
CA ARG A 124 8.00 15.28 4.81
C ARG A 124 8.02 16.46 3.85
N GLY A 125 7.80 17.68 4.36
CA GLY A 125 7.69 18.96 3.64
C GLY A 125 8.76 19.27 2.57
N GLU A 126 9.89 18.56 2.58
CA GLU A 126 11.00 18.68 1.62
C GLU A 126 10.87 17.79 0.37
N TRP A 127 9.96 16.82 0.34
CA TRP A 127 9.78 15.94 -0.82
C TRP A 127 8.83 16.55 -1.87
N GLU A 128 9.02 16.25 -3.14
CA GLU A 128 8.21 16.80 -4.23
C GLU A 128 7.96 15.71 -5.27
N LYS A 129 6.70 15.54 -5.69
CA LYS A 129 6.33 14.59 -6.75
C LYS A 129 6.75 15.16 -8.10
N VAL A 130 7.42 14.35 -8.92
CA VAL A 130 7.57 14.63 -10.35
C VAL A 130 6.23 14.30 -11.01
N GLY A 131 5.61 15.27 -11.66
CA GLY A 131 4.21 15.21 -12.11
C GLY A 131 4.00 14.33 -13.33
N CYS A 132 4.35 13.05 -13.29
CA CYS A 132 3.98 12.08 -14.32
C CYS A 132 3.88 10.68 -13.72
N ASN A 133 2.83 9.94 -14.05
CA ASN A 133 2.82 8.49 -13.86
C ASN A 133 3.84 7.88 -14.84
N LEU A 134 4.95 7.36 -14.33
CA LEU A 134 6.04 6.78 -15.10
C LEU A 134 5.68 5.47 -15.79
N ASN A 135 4.47 4.95 -15.55
CA ASN A 135 3.92 3.75 -16.17
C ASN A 135 2.68 4.09 -17.03
N LEU A 136 2.62 5.31 -17.57
CA LEU A 136 1.48 5.82 -18.33
C LEU A 136 1.11 4.89 -19.50
N ASP A 137 -0.16 4.51 -19.55
CA ASP A 137 -0.76 3.59 -20.55
C ASP A 137 -0.11 2.20 -20.66
N ALA A 138 0.75 1.80 -19.72
CA ALA A 138 1.44 0.51 -19.76
C ALA A 138 0.65 -0.64 -19.09
N GLY A 139 -0.46 -0.34 -18.42
CA GLY A 139 -1.35 -1.35 -17.81
C GLY A 139 -0.91 -1.90 -16.45
N GLY A 140 -0.01 -1.21 -15.73
CA GLY A 140 0.47 -1.61 -14.40
C GLY A 140 0.15 -0.61 -13.27
N LYS A 141 0.95 -0.64 -12.20
CA LYS A 141 0.81 0.27 -11.05
C LYS A 141 1.09 1.72 -11.44
N HIS A 142 0.52 2.67 -10.72
CA HIS A 142 0.89 4.08 -10.84
C HIS A 142 2.26 4.30 -10.19
N VAL A 143 3.26 4.64 -10.98
CA VAL A 143 4.64 4.80 -10.52
C VAL A 143 5.03 6.28 -10.53
N TYR A 144 5.46 6.82 -9.40
CA TYR A 144 5.87 8.22 -9.29
C TYR A 144 7.27 8.37 -8.71
N LEU A 145 8.06 9.25 -9.32
CA LEU A 145 9.34 9.70 -8.78
C LEU A 145 9.13 10.88 -7.82
N TRP A 146 9.85 10.85 -6.70
CA TRP A 146 9.89 11.89 -5.70
C TRP A 146 11.31 12.43 -5.57
N VAL A 147 11.43 13.75 -5.41
CA VAL A 147 12.71 14.42 -5.23
C VAL A 147 12.71 15.15 -3.88
N LYS A 148 13.74 14.92 -3.07
CA LYS A 148 13.95 15.65 -1.82
C LYS A 148 14.72 16.92 -2.11
N ARG A 149 14.17 18.04 -1.69
CA ARG A 149 14.69 19.39 -1.86
C ARG A 149 15.62 19.80 -0.71
N GLU A 150 16.62 20.64 -1.00
CA GLU A 150 17.55 21.10 0.03
C GLU A 150 16.89 22.00 1.08
N LYS A 151 16.13 22.99 0.61
CA LYS A 151 15.38 23.90 1.48
C LYS A 151 13.89 23.69 1.27
N PRO A 152 13.04 24.02 2.26
CA PRO A 152 11.61 24.15 2.05
C PRO A 152 11.31 25.25 1.03
N PHE A 153 10.32 25.01 0.17
CA PHE A 153 9.80 26.00 -0.77
C PHE A 153 8.28 26.11 -0.66
N TYR A 154 7.79 27.23 -1.16
CA TYR A 154 6.39 27.52 -1.34
C TYR A 154 6.12 27.82 -2.81
N ILE A 155 4.88 27.64 -3.25
CA ILE A 155 4.44 28.10 -4.56
C ILE A 155 4.12 29.58 -4.46
N CYS A 156 4.78 30.41 -5.27
CA CYS A 156 4.54 31.85 -5.33
C CYS A 156 3.78 32.29 -6.59
N ASP A 157 3.73 31.44 -7.60
CA ASP A 157 3.07 31.76 -8.86
C ASP A 157 2.52 30.49 -9.50
N VAL A 158 1.39 30.62 -10.20
CA VAL A 158 0.77 29.55 -10.99
C VAL A 158 0.27 30.11 -12.30
N ILE A 159 0.48 29.36 -13.38
CA ILE A 159 -0.06 29.67 -14.71
C ILE A 159 -0.48 28.35 -15.39
N ALA A 160 -1.13 28.44 -16.54
CA ALA A 160 -1.43 27.28 -17.36
C ALA A 160 -1.22 27.61 -18.84
N THR A 161 -0.92 26.58 -19.64
CA THR A 161 -0.74 26.69 -21.10
C THR A 161 -1.55 25.63 -21.81
N VAL A 162 -1.96 25.89 -23.06
CA VAL A 162 -2.72 24.97 -23.92
C VAL A 162 -1.94 24.55 -25.18
N ASP A 163 -0.66 24.93 -25.20
CA ASP A 163 0.32 24.65 -26.23
C ASP A 163 1.73 24.78 -25.63
N PHE A 164 2.74 24.47 -26.44
CA PHE A 164 4.14 24.40 -26.04
C PHE A 164 4.95 25.64 -26.43
N GLN A 165 4.33 26.70 -26.97
CA GLN A 165 5.06 27.84 -27.56
C GLN A 165 5.85 28.63 -26.51
N ARG A 166 5.39 28.60 -25.26
CA ARG A 166 5.98 29.36 -24.16
C ARG A 166 6.87 28.52 -23.24
N ASP A 167 6.96 27.21 -23.44
CA ASP A 167 7.68 26.30 -22.52
C ASP A 167 9.13 26.75 -22.28
N GLN A 168 9.84 27.17 -23.34
CA GLN A 168 11.21 27.66 -23.23
C GLN A 168 11.34 28.91 -22.34
N GLU A 169 10.41 29.86 -22.48
CA GLU A 169 10.32 31.08 -21.68
C GLU A 169 10.03 30.72 -20.21
N LEU A 170 9.05 29.84 -19.99
CA LEU A 170 8.60 29.43 -18.66
C LEU A 170 9.69 28.69 -17.90
N PHE A 171 10.34 27.70 -18.52
CA PHE A 171 11.49 27.03 -17.91
C PHE A 171 12.62 28.01 -17.59
N SER A 172 12.96 28.90 -18.53
CA SER A 172 14.02 29.89 -18.35
C SER A 172 13.73 30.92 -17.25
N THR A 173 12.46 31.17 -16.94
CA THR A 173 12.01 32.13 -15.91
C THR A 173 11.69 31.50 -14.56
N GLY A 174 12.01 30.21 -14.39
CA GLY A 174 11.93 29.54 -13.10
C GLY A 174 10.71 28.67 -12.87
N TYR A 175 9.83 28.51 -13.86
CA TYR A 175 8.67 27.65 -13.73
C TYR A 175 9.05 26.16 -13.84
N THR A 176 8.25 25.36 -13.13
CA THR A 176 8.20 23.90 -13.22
C THR A 176 6.86 23.52 -13.81
N ARG A 177 6.85 22.68 -14.85
CA ARG A 177 5.63 22.09 -15.39
C ARG A 177 5.19 20.96 -14.47
N VAL A 178 3.89 20.87 -14.21
CA VAL A 178 3.29 19.59 -13.81
C VAL A 178 3.16 18.79 -15.10
N ASP A 179 4.04 17.81 -15.29
CA ASP A 179 4.14 17.06 -16.56
C ASP A 179 2.89 16.20 -16.87
N GLU A 180 1.86 16.21 -16.03
CA GLU A 180 0.56 15.61 -16.24
C GLU A 180 -0.37 16.63 -16.90
N SER A 181 -0.86 16.33 -18.11
CA SER A 181 -1.90 17.14 -18.74
C SER A 181 -3.21 17.00 -17.96
N THR A 182 -3.94 18.09 -17.75
CA THR A 182 -5.29 18.01 -17.16
C THR A 182 -6.27 17.28 -18.08
N ASN A 183 -5.95 17.22 -19.38
CA ASN A 183 -6.73 16.54 -20.41
C ASN A 183 -6.16 15.18 -20.83
N LEU A 184 -5.24 14.61 -20.03
CA LEU A 184 -4.49 13.39 -20.37
C LEU A 184 -5.36 12.21 -20.87
N THR A 185 -6.58 12.09 -20.35
CA THR A 185 -7.50 10.97 -20.61
C THR A 185 -8.49 11.20 -21.75
N VAL A 186 -8.38 12.32 -22.47
CA VAL A 186 -9.34 12.73 -23.52
C VAL A 186 -8.75 12.51 -24.91
N GLN A 187 -9.50 11.84 -25.78
CA GLN A 187 -9.02 11.52 -27.15
C GLN A 187 -8.92 12.77 -28.05
N GLN A 188 -9.79 13.75 -27.83
CA GLN A 188 -9.84 15.00 -28.58
C GLN A 188 -9.83 16.15 -27.56
N GLY A 189 -8.69 16.80 -27.41
CA GLY A 189 -8.46 17.89 -26.47
C GLY A 189 -7.07 18.48 -26.68
N LYS A 190 -6.86 19.73 -26.25
CA LYS A 190 -5.50 20.28 -26.19
C LYS A 190 -4.79 19.74 -24.96
N ASP A 191 -3.48 19.53 -25.04
CA ASP A 191 -2.70 19.34 -23.83
C ASP A 191 -2.72 20.63 -23.01
N VAL A 192 -3.21 20.52 -21.77
CA VAL A 192 -3.27 21.66 -20.85
C VAL A 192 -2.41 21.36 -19.64
N PHE A 193 -1.34 22.12 -19.49
CA PHE A 193 -0.40 21.95 -18.38
C PHE A 193 -0.52 23.08 -17.39
N ILE A 194 -0.49 22.73 -16.10
CA ILE A 194 -0.33 23.69 -15.02
C ILE A 194 1.17 23.86 -14.77
N TRP A 195 1.60 25.09 -14.60
CA TRP A 195 2.95 25.44 -14.22
C TRP A 195 2.93 26.16 -12.89
N TYR A 196 3.99 25.97 -12.12
CA TYR A 196 4.16 26.70 -10.88
C TYR A 196 5.59 27.20 -10.73
N ARG A 197 5.74 28.32 -10.04
CA ARG A 197 7.04 28.86 -9.65
C ARG A 197 7.16 28.85 -8.14
N ARG A 198 8.37 28.59 -7.66
CA ARG A 198 8.65 28.38 -6.24
C ARG A 198 9.32 29.60 -5.62
N THR A 199 9.31 29.70 -4.30
CA THR A 199 10.10 30.65 -3.54
C THR A 199 10.46 30.09 -2.17
N SER A 200 11.61 30.49 -1.62
CA SER A 200 11.92 30.27 -0.21
C SER A 200 11.32 31.33 0.71
N GLU A 201 10.79 32.43 0.14
CA GLU A 201 10.21 33.54 0.88
C GLU A 201 8.72 33.31 1.10
N GLN A 202 8.35 32.91 2.31
CA GLN A 202 6.96 32.64 2.69
C GLN A 202 6.01 33.81 2.41
N VAL A 203 6.51 35.06 2.50
CA VAL A 203 5.70 36.27 2.24
C VAL A 203 5.27 36.41 0.78
N LYS A 204 6.02 35.83 -0.17
CA LYS A 204 5.68 35.82 -1.60
C LYS A 204 4.77 34.65 -1.99
N ALA A 205 4.53 33.72 -1.06
CA ALA A 205 3.80 32.49 -1.36
C ALA A 205 2.28 32.68 -1.44
N LEU A 206 1.67 31.92 -2.35
CA LEU A 206 0.23 31.74 -2.44
C LEU A 206 -0.28 31.06 -1.16
N SER A 207 -1.51 31.41 -0.76
CA SER A 207 -2.15 30.84 0.44
C SER A 207 -3.28 29.87 0.12
N ALA A 208 -3.87 29.94 -1.08
CA ALA A 208 -4.93 29.03 -1.46
C ALA A 208 -5.00 28.80 -2.97
N LEU A 209 -5.46 27.61 -3.33
CA LEU A 209 -5.86 27.22 -4.67
C LEU A 209 -7.31 26.73 -4.66
N ASN A 210 -8.04 26.92 -5.75
CA ASN A 210 -9.40 26.40 -5.94
C ASN A 210 -9.73 26.16 -7.41
N ILE A 211 -10.83 25.46 -7.69
CA ILE A 211 -11.29 25.17 -9.06
C ILE A 211 -12.77 25.54 -9.18
N SER A 212 -13.13 26.21 -10.27
CA SER A 212 -14.53 26.35 -10.69
C SER A 212 -14.80 25.49 -11.92
N ILE A 213 -15.79 24.61 -11.83
CA ILE A 213 -16.35 23.86 -12.99
C ILE A 213 -17.83 24.21 -13.24
N THR A 214 -18.39 25.12 -12.45
CA THR A 214 -19.78 25.60 -12.60
C THR A 214 -19.84 27.14 -12.49
N PRO A 215 -20.86 27.80 -13.08
CA PRO A 215 -21.04 29.24 -12.98
C PRO A 215 -21.20 29.74 -11.54
N GLU A 216 -21.86 28.97 -10.67
CA GLU A 216 -22.07 29.32 -9.27
C GLU A 216 -20.74 29.38 -8.53
N LYS A 217 -19.88 28.36 -8.72
CA LYS A 217 -18.57 28.33 -8.08
C LYS A 217 -17.65 29.42 -8.63
N TYR A 218 -17.75 29.73 -9.91
CA TYR A 218 -17.05 30.86 -10.52
C TYR A 218 -17.43 32.18 -9.82
N ALA A 219 -18.73 32.46 -9.69
CA ALA A 219 -19.21 33.69 -9.06
C ALA A 219 -18.82 33.78 -7.58
N GLU A 220 -18.85 32.64 -6.88
CA GLU A 220 -18.41 32.51 -5.50
C GLU A 220 -16.92 32.87 -5.34
N LEU A 221 -16.03 32.25 -6.10
CA LEU A 221 -14.58 32.46 -5.99
C LEU A 221 -14.18 33.89 -6.36
N LYS A 222 -14.83 34.46 -7.38
CA LYS A 222 -14.67 35.87 -7.74
C LYS A 222 -15.08 36.80 -6.59
N ARG A 223 -16.23 36.54 -5.95
CA ARG A 223 -16.69 37.33 -4.79
C ARG A 223 -15.75 37.18 -3.58
N LEU A 224 -15.15 36.00 -3.41
CA LEU A 224 -14.16 35.74 -2.37
C LEU A 224 -12.79 36.38 -2.67
N GLY A 225 -12.63 37.06 -3.81
CA GLY A 225 -11.40 37.76 -4.19
C GLY A 225 -10.27 36.79 -4.53
N TYR A 226 -10.58 35.67 -5.15
CA TYR A 226 -9.57 34.85 -5.82
C TYR A 226 -9.28 35.42 -7.20
N ASP A 227 -8.02 35.30 -7.62
CA ASP A 227 -7.59 35.54 -8.99
C ASP A 227 -7.73 34.27 -9.80
N ARG A 228 -8.14 34.39 -11.07
CA ARG A 228 -8.40 33.26 -11.97
C ARG A 228 -7.31 33.17 -13.01
N LEU A 229 -6.87 31.97 -13.34
CA LEU A 229 -6.14 31.73 -14.58
C LEU A 229 -7.05 31.89 -15.79
N GLU A 230 -6.55 32.52 -16.86
CA GLU A 230 -7.34 32.74 -18.07
C GLU A 230 -7.60 31.45 -18.86
N VAL A 231 -6.69 30.49 -18.74
CA VAL A 231 -6.76 29.20 -19.44
C VAL A 231 -7.85 28.31 -18.85
N ASN A 232 -8.67 27.76 -19.75
CA ASN A 232 -9.58 26.68 -19.45
C ASN A 232 -8.79 25.36 -19.32
N LEU A 233 -8.85 24.72 -18.16
CA LEU A 233 -8.18 23.44 -17.89
C LEU A 233 -8.82 22.25 -18.62
N ASN A 234 -9.97 22.47 -19.26
CA ASN A 234 -10.69 21.48 -20.04
C ASN A 234 -10.79 21.91 -21.51
N GLU A 235 -9.72 22.53 -22.03
CA GLU A 235 -9.73 23.16 -23.36
C GLU A 235 -9.91 22.15 -24.50
N ASN A 236 -10.85 22.43 -25.40
CA ASN A 236 -11.15 21.64 -26.60
C ASN A 236 -11.58 20.18 -26.37
N THR A 237 -12.03 19.82 -25.17
CA THR A 237 -12.56 18.47 -24.85
C THR A 237 -14.07 18.32 -25.11
N GLY A 238 -14.75 19.44 -25.37
CA GLY A 238 -16.20 19.54 -25.43
C GLY A 238 -16.89 19.51 -24.05
N GLY A 239 -16.14 19.42 -22.95
CA GLY A 239 -16.69 19.44 -21.59
C GLY A 239 -16.90 20.82 -21.01
N SER A 240 -17.35 20.84 -19.75
CA SER A 240 -17.61 22.08 -19.02
C SER A 240 -16.31 22.85 -18.79
N PRO A 241 -16.30 24.19 -18.96
CA PRO A 241 -15.12 24.99 -18.66
C PRO A 241 -14.67 24.84 -17.20
N ALA A 242 -13.38 24.59 -17.02
CA ALA A 242 -12.74 24.46 -15.71
C ALA A 242 -11.65 25.51 -15.56
N TYR A 243 -11.62 26.23 -14.44
CA TYR A 243 -10.61 27.28 -14.20
C TYR A 243 -9.93 27.08 -12.86
N LEU A 244 -8.60 27.21 -12.82
CA LEU A 244 -7.81 27.34 -11.60
C LEU A 244 -7.90 28.76 -11.06
N TRP A 245 -8.06 28.83 -9.74
CA TRP A 245 -8.08 30.06 -8.98
C TRP A 245 -7.00 30.02 -7.92
N TYR A 246 -6.39 31.16 -7.65
CA TYR A 246 -5.39 31.30 -6.62
C TYR A 246 -5.64 32.54 -5.77
N LYS A 247 -5.05 32.56 -4.59
CA LYS A 247 -5.11 33.71 -3.69
C LYS A 247 -3.83 33.79 -2.87
N SER A 248 -3.37 35.00 -2.59
CA SER A 248 -2.27 35.27 -1.66
C SER A 248 -2.76 36.12 -0.50
N LEU A 249 -2.68 35.57 0.72
CA LEU A 249 -3.01 36.27 1.96
C LEU A 249 -1.81 36.23 2.92
N PRO A 250 -1.47 37.36 3.58
CA PRO A 250 -0.25 37.46 4.38
C PRO A 250 -0.26 36.57 5.63
N ASN A 251 -1.42 36.37 6.26
CA ASN A 251 -1.55 35.67 7.56
C ASN A 251 -2.24 34.30 7.43
N GLN A 252 -1.96 33.59 6.34
CA GLN A 252 -2.52 32.26 6.09
C GLN A 252 -1.42 31.28 5.74
N ASP A 253 -1.77 30.01 5.93
CA ASP A 253 -1.01 28.85 5.50
C ASP A 253 -0.63 28.99 4.04
N LYS A 254 0.61 28.59 3.72
CA LYS A 254 1.16 28.74 2.38
C LYS A 254 1.14 27.44 1.62
N VAL A 255 0.81 27.54 0.34
CA VAL A 255 0.81 26.42 -0.59
C VAL A 255 2.25 25.99 -0.81
N LYS A 256 2.58 24.74 -0.48
CA LYS A 256 3.92 24.18 -0.68
C LYS A 256 4.04 23.40 -1.98
N ARG A 257 2.96 22.72 -2.35
CA ARG A 257 2.95 21.71 -3.42
C ARG A 257 1.64 21.77 -4.17
N LEU A 258 1.72 21.40 -5.44
CA LEU A 258 0.61 21.23 -6.34
C LEU A 258 0.88 19.96 -7.14
N VAL A 259 -0.07 19.03 -7.11
CA VAL A 259 -0.01 17.80 -7.91
C VAL A 259 -1.38 17.53 -8.53
N LEU A 260 -1.39 16.87 -9.68
CA LEU A 260 -2.60 16.27 -10.22
C LEU A 260 -2.74 14.85 -9.68
N LEU A 261 -3.98 14.48 -9.37
CA LEU A 261 -4.36 13.15 -8.91
C LEU A 261 -5.14 12.48 -10.04
N LEU A 262 -4.53 11.47 -10.65
CA LEU A 262 -5.12 10.66 -11.71
C LEU A 262 -5.98 9.51 -11.15
N ASN A 263 -5.71 9.06 -9.93
CA ASN A 263 -6.50 8.04 -9.26
C ASN A 263 -7.43 8.68 -8.22
N TRP A 264 -8.65 9.01 -8.62
CA TRP A 264 -9.63 9.65 -7.75
C TRP A 264 -10.02 8.76 -6.55
N ARG A 265 -9.84 7.44 -6.63
CA ARG A 265 -10.16 6.50 -5.53
C ARG A 265 -9.27 6.72 -4.30
N CYS A 266 -8.17 7.44 -4.48
CA CYS A 266 -7.20 7.76 -3.43
C CYS A 266 -7.57 8.99 -2.61
N VAL A 267 -8.56 9.80 -3.04
CA VAL A 267 -8.90 11.09 -2.43
C VAL A 267 -9.03 11.02 -0.90
N GLU A 268 -9.73 10.00 -0.39
CA GLU A 268 -9.95 9.82 1.05
C GLU A 268 -8.65 9.51 1.81
N GLN A 269 -7.69 8.83 1.19
CA GLN A 269 -6.38 8.55 1.80
C GLN A 269 -5.56 9.84 1.94
N TYR A 270 -5.60 10.72 0.94
CA TYR A 270 -4.95 12.04 1.03
C TYR A 270 -5.60 12.92 2.10
N LYS A 271 -6.94 12.97 2.15
CA LYS A 271 -7.66 13.72 3.19
C LYS A 271 -7.37 13.19 4.59
N ALA A 272 -7.35 11.86 4.76
CA ALA A 272 -7.04 11.22 6.04
C ALA A 272 -5.63 11.56 6.54
N ALA A 273 -4.70 11.90 5.63
CA ALA A 273 -3.37 12.39 5.95
C ALA A 273 -3.29 13.91 6.17
N GLY A 274 -4.42 14.61 6.18
CA GLY A 274 -4.47 16.06 6.37
C GLY A 274 -4.08 16.87 5.14
N ILE A 275 -4.06 16.25 3.95
CA ILE A 275 -3.73 16.93 2.69
C ILE A 275 -5.01 17.51 2.08
N ASN A 276 -4.93 18.74 1.57
CA ASN A 276 -6.08 19.38 0.93
C ASN A 276 -6.28 18.86 -0.49
N VAL A 277 -7.47 18.32 -0.74
CA VAL A 277 -7.88 17.82 -2.05
C VAL A 277 -9.00 18.70 -2.60
N ILE A 278 -8.84 19.21 -3.83
CA ILE A 278 -9.93 19.86 -4.55
C ILE A 278 -10.72 18.77 -5.26
N GLU A 279 -11.87 18.41 -4.68
CA GLU A 279 -12.76 17.38 -5.19
C GLU A 279 -13.60 17.87 -6.37
N ARG A 280 -12.93 18.21 -7.46
CA ARG A 280 -13.54 18.59 -8.74
C ARG A 280 -12.86 17.81 -9.86
N ASN A 281 -13.67 17.06 -10.59
CA ASN A 281 -13.22 16.38 -11.80
C ASN A 281 -13.05 17.43 -12.92
N LEU A 282 -11.80 17.66 -13.34
CA LEU A 282 -11.47 18.61 -14.40
C LEU A 282 -12.01 18.19 -15.77
N ASN A 283 -12.35 16.92 -15.95
CA ASN A 283 -12.85 16.31 -17.19
C ASN A 283 -14.37 16.12 -17.19
N THR A 284 -15.09 16.88 -16.35
CA THR A 284 -16.55 16.80 -16.28
C THR A 284 -17.20 17.24 -17.60
N GLY A 285 -17.99 16.35 -18.20
CA GLY A 285 -18.78 16.64 -19.41
C GLY A 285 -18.06 16.40 -20.73
N ASN A 286 -16.87 15.80 -20.73
CA ASN A 286 -16.09 15.56 -21.94
C ASN A 286 -16.82 14.60 -22.90
N THR A 287 -16.75 14.89 -24.19
CA THR A 287 -17.59 14.25 -25.22
C THR A 287 -17.08 12.88 -25.69
N THR A 288 -15.81 12.54 -25.40
CA THR A 288 -15.19 11.25 -25.73
C THR A 288 -14.20 10.80 -24.65
N PRO A 289 -14.54 9.80 -23.82
CA PRO A 289 -13.59 9.17 -22.92
C PRO A 289 -12.66 8.20 -23.68
N TYR A 290 -11.35 8.34 -23.44
CA TYR A 290 -10.24 7.41 -23.69
C TYR A 290 -9.75 7.12 -25.13
N ARG A 291 -8.40 7.02 -25.22
CA ARG A 291 -7.58 6.71 -26.40
C ARG A 291 -7.33 5.20 -26.40
N ARG A 292 -7.89 4.49 -27.40
CA ARG A 292 -7.88 3.01 -27.61
C ARG A 292 -8.78 2.20 -26.67
N ALA A 293 -10.06 2.12 -27.02
CA ALA A 293 -10.78 0.85 -26.95
C ALA A 293 -10.99 0.37 -28.40
N ASP A 294 -10.58 -0.86 -28.68
CA ASP A 294 -11.08 -1.60 -29.84
C ASP A 294 -12.60 -1.84 -29.69
N ALA A 295 -13.26 -2.07 -30.83
CA ALA A 295 -14.71 -1.91 -31.02
C ALA A 295 -15.62 -2.88 -30.24
N THR A 296 -15.13 -3.57 -29.21
CA THR A 296 -15.87 -4.63 -28.50
C THR A 296 -16.31 -4.25 -27.07
N THR A 297 -16.07 -3.01 -26.61
CA THR A 297 -16.14 -2.69 -25.18
C THR A 297 -16.97 -1.44 -24.86
N GLU A 298 -18.17 -1.33 -25.43
CA GLU A 298 -19.01 -0.12 -25.29
C GLU A 298 -19.72 0.00 -23.92
N LEU A 299 -19.89 -1.12 -23.18
CA LEU A 299 -20.53 -1.12 -21.84
C LEU A 299 -19.54 -0.83 -20.68
N PHE A 300 -18.25 -1.10 -20.86
CA PHE A 300 -17.17 -0.82 -19.90
C PHE A 300 -16.82 0.67 -19.83
N MET A 301 -17.16 1.44 -20.88
CA MET A 301 -16.81 2.85 -21.01
C MET A 301 -17.56 3.76 -20.03
N ARG A 302 -18.73 3.36 -19.50
CA ARG A 302 -19.50 4.21 -18.56
C ARG A 302 -18.88 4.33 -17.16
N GLU A 303 -18.17 3.31 -16.67
CA GLU A 303 -17.40 3.40 -15.41
C GLU A 303 -16.02 4.05 -15.63
N LEU A 304 -15.41 3.87 -16.82
CA LEU A 304 -14.15 4.55 -17.20
C LEU A 304 -14.29 6.08 -17.31
N VAL A 305 -15.47 6.61 -17.60
CA VAL A 305 -15.72 8.07 -17.57
C VAL A 305 -15.52 8.65 -16.15
N GLN A 306 -15.70 7.85 -15.10
CA GLN A 306 -15.40 8.26 -13.71
C GLN A 306 -13.92 8.06 -13.35
N ASP A 307 -13.24 7.03 -13.87
CA ASP A 307 -11.80 6.83 -13.66
C ASP A 307 -10.92 7.83 -14.45
N ALA A 308 -11.47 8.56 -15.42
CA ALA A 308 -10.82 9.68 -16.11
C ALA A 308 -10.78 10.99 -15.30
N ALA A 309 -11.26 10.98 -14.05
CA ALA A 309 -11.34 12.17 -13.21
C ALA A 309 -9.96 12.65 -12.76
N VAL A 310 -9.50 13.77 -13.33
CA VAL A 310 -8.31 14.47 -12.85
C VAL A 310 -8.73 15.44 -11.75
N HIS A 311 -8.12 15.30 -10.58
CA HIS A 311 -8.31 16.19 -9.43
C HIS A 311 -7.03 16.99 -9.13
N VAL A 312 -7.18 18.17 -8.51
CA VAL A 312 -6.03 18.98 -8.05
C VAL A 312 -5.84 18.77 -6.56
N VAL A 313 -4.63 18.40 -6.15
CA VAL A 313 -4.24 18.21 -4.75
C VAL A 313 -3.14 19.18 -4.39
N PHE A 314 -3.22 19.77 -3.20
CA PHE A 314 -2.19 20.67 -2.70
C PHE A 314 -2.06 20.59 -1.19
N GLU A 315 -0.88 20.95 -0.68
CA GLU A 315 -0.60 20.97 0.75
C GLU A 315 -0.45 22.42 1.23
N VAL A 316 -1.14 22.78 2.33
CA VAL A 316 -0.95 24.05 3.05
C VAL A 316 -0.45 23.76 4.45
N CYS A 317 0.38 24.66 5.01
CA CYS A 317 0.92 24.50 6.36
C CYS A 317 0.54 25.64 7.29
N SER A 318 0.00 25.29 8.45
CA SER A 318 -0.23 26.20 9.57
C SER A 318 1.04 26.84 10.09
N VAL A 319 1.00 28.17 10.21
CA VAL A 319 2.04 28.95 10.89
C VAL A 319 1.83 28.77 12.40
N GLU A 320 2.52 27.81 13.01
CA GLU A 320 2.70 27.85 14.45
C GLU A 320 3.64 29.02 14.77
N GLY A 321 3.17 29.93 15.62
CA GLY A 321 3.84 31.19 15.90
C GLY A 321 5.28 30.96 16.36
N GLU A 322 6.20 31.73 15.80
CA GLU A 322 7.54 31.89 16.34
C GLU A 322 7.44 32.42 17.78
N GLU A 323 7.46 31.50 18.74
CA GLU A 323 7.66 31.83 20.14
C GLU A 323 9.08 32.38 20.27
N LYS A 324 9.18 33.71 20.36
CA LYS A 324 10.42 34.42 20.65
C LYS A 324 11.01 33.87 21.95
N ARG A 325 12.07 33.06 21.86
CA ARG A 325 12.90 32.72 23.01
C ARG A 325 13.63 33.97 23.49
N PRO A 326 13.55 34.35 24.78
CA PRO A 326 14.48 35.31 25.36
C PRO A 326 15.85 34.64 25.56
N LYS A 327 16.91 35.39 25.24
CA LYS A 327 18.30 35.09 25.60
C LYS A 327 18.60 35.48 27.05
N ASP A 328 19.62 34.83 27.59
CA ASP A 328 20.39 35.13 28.82
C ASP A 328 19.65 34.82 30.14
N SER A 329 20.23 34.20 31.18
CA SER A 329 21.62 34.10 31.65
C SER A 329 21.74 33.03 32.76
N ALA A 330 22.98 32.57 33.01
CA ALA A 330 23.38 31.61 34.02
C ALA A 330 23.42 32.17 35.46
N LEU A 331 23.20 31.34 36.51
CA LEU A 331 24.15 31.15 37.65
C LEU A 331 23.64 30.17 38.74
N HIS A 332 24.53 29.22 39.11
CA HIS A 332 24.89 28.67 40.44
C HIS A 332 23.91 28.16 41.53
N CYS A 333 24.09 26.86 41.85
CA CYS A 333 24.44 26.21 43.15
C CYS A 333 23.67 26.52 44.47
N LEU A 334 23.08 25.49 45.12
CA LEU A 334 23.60 24.71 46.29
C LEU A 334 22.50 23.94 47.09
N HIS A 335 22.94 22.85 47.74
CA HIS A 335 22.36 21.92 48.74
C HIS A 335 21.23 22.46 49.66
N THR A 336 20.30 21.67 50.23
CA THR A 336 20.51 20.66 51.31
C THR A 336 19.23 19.87 51.63
N ALA A 337 19.39 18.67 52.20
CA ALA A 337 18.36 17.75 52.69
C ALA A 337 17.59 18.20 53.95
N GLY A 338 16.41 17.61 54.20
CA GLY A 338 15.71 17.68 55.48
C GLY A 338 14.34 16.97 55.48
N GLN A 339 14.28 15.81 56.13
CA GLN A 339 13.08 15.02 56.45
C GLN A 339 12.37 15.60 57.69
N VAL A 340 11.03 15.41 57.79
CA VAL A 340 10.23 14.94 58.96
C VAL A 340 8.81 15.57 59.04
N VAL A 341 7.81 14.75 58.65
CA VAL A 341 6.55 14.33 59.35
C VAL A 341 5.48 15.36 59.85
N ARG A 342 4.27 15.16 59.28
CA ARG A 342 2.85 15.31 59.75
C ARG A 342 2.29 16.69 60.11
N HIS A 343 1.23 17.09 59.39
CA HIS A 343 -0.15 16.92 59.89
C HIS A 343 -1.17 16.91 58.73
N THR A 344 -2.18 16.07 58.93
CA THR A 344 -3.41 15.87 58.16
C THR A 344 -4.20 17.15 57.93
N ASP A 345 -4.76 17.33 56.73
CA ASP A 345 -6.11 17.87 56.58
C ASP A 345 -6.82 17.31 55.34
N ILE A 346 -8.06 16.92 55.58
CA ILE A 346 -9.02 16.30 54.67
C ILE A 346 -9.67 17.43 53.88
N ASN A 347 -9.62 17.39 52.55
CA ASN A 347 -10.67 18.01 51.74
C ASN A 347 -10.88 17.28 50.42
N SER A 348 -12.12 16.84 50.27
CA SER A 348 -12.70 16.11 49.16
C SER A 348 -12.75 16.94 47.87
N GLY A 349 -11.93 16.58 46.89
CA GLY A 349 -12.04 17.03 45.51
C GLY A 349 -12.41 15.84 44.61
N ARG A 350 -13.64 15.84 44.07
CA ARG A 350 -14.16 14.83 43.14
C ARG A 350 -13.25 14.69 41.91
N SER A 351 -12.48 13.61 41.86
CA SER A 351 -11.83 13.14 40.64
C SER A 351 -12.89 12.54 39.71
N ARG A 352 -13.04 13.10 38.50
CA ARG A 352 -13.75 12.44 37.40
C ARG A 352 -12.89 11.28 36.94
N PHE A 353 -13.20 10.07 37.43
CA PHE A 353 -12.77 8.85 36.77
C PHE A 353 -13.46 8.77 35.41
N THR A 354 -12.71 9.06 34.34
CA THR A 354 -13.03 8.51 33.03
C THR A 354 -12.86 7.00 33.12
N PRO A 355 -13.90 6.16 32.91
CA PRO A 355 -13.73 4.72 32.91
C PRO A 355 -12.71 4.35 31.83
N ALA A 356 -11.75 3.50 32.19
CA ALA A 356 -10.77 2.97 31.24
C ALA A 356 -11.54 2.33 30.08
N VAL A 357 -11.31 2.84 28.86
CA VAL A 357 -11.89 2.27 27.64
C VAL A 357 -11.38 0.84 27.54
N THR A 358 -12.26 -0.12 27.78
CA THR A 358 -11.94 -1.53 27.62
C THR A 358 -11.69 -1.78 26.13
N PRO A 359 -10.60 -2.46 25.73
CA PRO A 359 -10.34 -2.76 24.32
C PRO A 359 -11.52 -3.53 23.73
N SER A 360 -12.09 -3.03 22.63
CA SER A 360 -13.20 -3.71 21.93
C SER A 360 -12.66 -4.87 21.08
N VAL A 361 -13.32 -6.04 21.14
CA VAL A 361 -12.97 -7.25 20.38
C VAL A 361 -13.87 -7.42 19.16
N LEU A 362 -13.53 -8.31 18.23
CA LEU A 362 -14.43 -8.72 17.14
C LEU A 362 -15.61 -9.58 17.63
N LEU A 363 -16.82 -9.24 17.20
CA LEU A 363 -18.08 -9.90 17.56
C LEU A 363 -18.74 -10.66 16.40
N GLY A 364 -18.46 -10.27 15.17
CA GLY A 364 -19.13 -10.79 13.98
C GLY A 364 -18.39 -10.47 12.70
N PHE A 365 -18.59 -11.32 11.69
CA PHE A 365 -18.13 -11.15 10.32
C PHE A 365 -19.29 -11.27 9.34
N SER A 366 -19.15 -10.66 8.17
CA SER A 366 -20.07 -10.83 7.04
C SER A 366 -19.41 -10.45 5.69
N SER A 367 -19.99 -10.79 4.54
CA SER A 367 -19.48 -10.47 3.18
C SER A 367 -20.61 -10.14 2.20
N PHE A 368 -20.38 -9.29 1.19
CA PHE A 368 -21.47 -8.72 0.37
C PHE A 368 -21.07 -8.35 -1.06
N TYR A 369 -22.08 -8.25 -1.94
CA TYR A 369 -21.93 -7.99 -3.39
C TYR A 369 -22.73 -6.81 -3.93
N LEU A 370 -23.67 -6.25 -3.15
CA LEU A 370 -24.64 -5.26 -3.61
C LEU A 370 -24.73 -4.08 -2.63
N SER A 371 -24.77 -2.86 -3.17
CA SER A 371 -24.79 -1.61 -2.39
C SER A 371 -25.94 -1.51 -1.38
N GLN A 372 -27.11 -2.09 -1.69
CA GLN A 372 -28.26 -2.08 -0.79
C GLN A 372 -28.04 -2.94 0.47
N GLU A 373 -27.32 -4.07 0.35
CA GLU A 373 -27.02 -4.93 1.50
C GLU A 373 -25.91 -4.31 2.39
N GLU A 374 -24.97 -3.57 1.78
CA GLU A 374 -23.93 -2.83 2.51
C GLU A 374 -24.51 -1.75 3.43
N ASP A 375 -25.57 -1.05 2.99
CA ASP A 375 -26.21 -0.04 3.83
C ASP A 375 -26.88 -0.67 5.06
N VAL A 376 -27.47 -1.86 4.92
CA VAL A 376 -28.03 -2.62 6.05
C VAL A 376 -26.94 -2.92 7.08
N LEU A 377 -25.78 -3.39 6.66
CA LEU A 377 -24.65 -3.65 7.57
C LEU A 377 -24.14 -2.41 8.29
N LYS A 378 -24.00 -1.29 7.57
CA LYS A 378 -23.61 -0.01 8.16
C LYS A 378 -24.60 0.37 9.26
N THR A 379 -25.91 0.24 9.01
CA THR A 379 -26.93 0.50 10.04
C THR A 379 -26.86 -0.46 11.22
N GLN A 380 -26.38 -1.69 11.01
CA GLN A 380 -26.14 -2.67 12.07
C GLN A 380 -24.80 -2.47 12.80
N GLY A 381 -24.01 -1.46 12.42
CA GLY A 381 -22.73 -1.11 13.05
C GLY A 381 -21.55 -1.97 12.61
N PHE A 382 -21.63 -2.62 11.44
CA PHE A 382 -20.48 -3.25 10.82
C PHE A 382 -19.59 -2.20 10.12
N THR A 383 -18.30 -2.49 10.10
CA THR A 383 -17.26 -1.71 9.42
C THR A 383 -16.75 -2.52 8.23
N GLN A 384 -16.68 -1.89 7.08
CA GLN A 384 -16.12 -2.48 5.85
C GLN A 384 -14.60 -2.46 5.91
N ILE A 385 -13.97 -3.52 5.41
CA ILE A 385 -12.58 -3.50 4.99
C ILE A 385 -12.57 -3.12 3.51
N ASN A 386 -12.03 -1.93 3.18
CA ASN A 386 -11.99 -1.40 1.81
C ASN A 386 -10.91 -2.08 0.95
N VAL A 387 -10.95 -3.41 0.90
CA VAL A 387 -10.10 -4.25 0.05
C VAL A 387 -11.01 -5.23 -0.67
N ASN A 388 -10.93 -5.24 -1.99
CA ASN A 388 -11.75 -6.11 -2.81
C ASN A 388 -11.28 -7.56 -2.68
N LEU A 389 -12.16 -8.43 -2.19
CA LEU A 389 -11.84 -9.85 -1.99
C LEU A 389 -11.66 -10.61 -3.31
N ASN A 390 -12.21 -10.11 -4.42
CA ASN A 390 -12.06 -10.71 -5.74
C ASN A 390 -11.12 -9.93 -6.66
N GLU A 391 -10.15 -9.20 -6.09
CA GLU A 391 -9.20 -8.39 -6.84
C GLU A 391 -8.42 -9.22 -7.87
N GLY A 392 -8.29 -8.67 -9.09
CA GLY A 392 -7.60 -9.32 -10.21
C GLY A 392 -8.38 -10.44 -10.93
N THR A 393 -9.57 -10.83 -10.46
CA THR A 393 -10.37 -11.91 -11.09
C THR A 393 -11.18 -11.47 -12.30
N GLY A 394 -11.33 -10.15 -12.52
CA GLY A 394 -12.17 -9.59 -13.57
C GLY A 394 -13.68 -9.60 -13.26
N ALA A 395 -14.09 -9.99 -12.04
CA ALA A 395 -15.49 -9.94 -11.63
C ALA A 395 -16.03 -8.50 -11.60
N ALA A 396 -17.23 -8.31 -12.18
CA ALA A 396 -17.87 -6.99 -12.25
C ALA A 396 -18.33 -6.48 -10.88
N ASN A 397 -18.81 -7.39 -10.01
CA ASN A 397 -19.24 -7.04 -8.66
C ASN A 397 -18.07 -7.22 -7.69
N LYS A 398 -17.76 -6.18 -6.92
CA LYS A 398 -16.74 -6.25 -5.87
C LYS A 398 -17.30 -6.96 -4.65
N ASN A 399 -16.44 -7.68 -3.94
CA ASN A 399 -16.78 -8.34 -2.70
C ASN A 399 -15.93 -7.77 -1.57
N PHE A 400 -16.52 -7.48 -0.42
CA PHE A 400 -15.82 -6.90 0.72
C PHE A 400 -16.08 -7.70 1.99
N LEU A 401 -15.06 -7.76 2.87
CA LEU A 401 -15.22 -8.30 4.21
C LEU A 401 -15.70 -7.21 5.16
N TRP A 402 -16.69 -7.54 5.99
CA TRP A 402 -17.27 -6.66 6.99
C TRP A 402 -17.11 -7.26 8.37
N TYR A 403 -16.87 -6.42 9.36
CA TYR A 403 -16.71 -6.87 10.74
C TYR A 403 -17.38 -5.93 11.73
N LYS A 404 -17.71 -6.44 12.92
CA LYS A 404 -18.29 -5.65 14.00
C LYS A 404 -17.49 -5.84 15.29
N LYS A 405 -17.16 -4.75 15.98
CA LYS A 405 -16.48 -4.78 17.28
C LYS A 405 -17.48 -4.65 18.45
N GLY A 406 -17.10 -5.11 19.63
CA GLY A 406 -17.88 -4.95 20.86
C GLY A 406 -17.31 -5.71 22.06
N GLU A 407 -18.18 -6.32 22.88
CA GLU A 407 -17.83 -6.83 24.21
C GLU A 407 -16.96 -8.11 24.19
N LYS A 408 -15.92 -8.12 25.03
CA LYS A 408 -14.95 -9.22 25.13
C LYS A 408 -15.56 -10.58 25.41
N ALA A 409 -16.66 -10.65 26.17
CA ALA A 409 -17.34 -11.90 26.51
C ALA A 409 -17.92 -12.63 25.28
N LEU A 410 -18.06 -11.94 24.15
CA LEU A 410 -18.60 -12.46 22.90
C LEU A 410 -17.55 -12.47 21.77
N ALA A 411 -16.26 -12.43 22.14
CA ALA A 411 -15.15 -12.40 21.21
C ALA A 411 -15.16 -13.58 20.25
N ILE A 412 -14.92 -13.30 18.98
CA ILE A 412 -14.48 -14.31 18.03
C ILE A 412 -13.04 -14.70 18.39
N THR A 413 -12.79 -16.00 18.43
CA THR A 413 -11.48 -16.57 18.78
C THR A 413 -10.90 -17.41 17.64
N ARG A 414 -11.70 -17.87 16.67
CA ARG A 414 -11.18 -18.54 15.47
C ARG A 414 -11.94 -18.15 14.22
N VAL A 415 -11.23 -18.13 13.11
CA VAL A 415 -11.77 -17.98 11.75
C VAL A 415 -11.21 -19.11 10.91
N GLN A 416 -12.05 -19.73 10.07
CA GLN A 416 -11.68 -20.83 9.18
C GLN A 416 -12.33 -20.64 7.82
N VAL A 417 -11.79 -21.29 6.80
CA VAL A 417 -12.31 -21.30 5.42
C VAL A 417 -12.61 -22.72 4.97
N THR A 418 -13.64 -22.88 4.13
CA THR A 418 -13.96 -24.13 3.44
C THR A 418 -14.14 -23.88 1.96
N TYR A 419 -13.52 -24.72 1.12
CA TYR A 419 -13.67 -24.67 -0.35
C TYR A 419 -14.24 -25.97 -0.95
N ASN A 420 -14.63 -26.93 -0.10
CA ASN A 420 -15.34 -28.14 -0.48
C ASN A 420 -16.31 -28.59 0.62
N ARG A 421 -17.30 -29.42 0.25
CA ARG A 421 -18.38 -29.87 1.15
C ARG A 421 -17.88 -30.73 2.32
N GLN A 422 -16.80 -31.48 2.12
CA GLN A 422 -16.23 -32.34 3.16
C GLN A 422 -15.67 -31.50 4.31
N MET A 423 -15.01 -30.38 4.00
CA MET A 423 -14.56 -29.42 5.01
C MET A 423 -15.73 -28.84 5.83
N GLU A 424 -16.84 -28.47 5.17
CA GLU A 424 -18.04 -27.92 5.83
C GLU A 424 -18.65 -28.88 6.86
N SER A 425 -18.61 -30.19 6.59
CA SER A 425 -19.17 -31.21 7.49
C SER A 425 -18.55 -31.22 8.90
N SER A 426 -17.34 -30.66 9.04
CA SER A 426 -16.61 -30.55 10.30
C SER A 426 -16.84 -29.23 11.06
N MET A 427 -17.57 -28.27 10.49
CA MET A 427 -17.74 -26.91 11.01
C MET A 427 -18.92 -26.72 11.98
N LYS A 428 -19.37 -27.78 12.67
CA LYS A 428 -20.59 -27.74 13.51
C LYS A 428 -20.54 -26.73 14.66
N GLU A 429 -19.36 -26.42 15.17
CA GLU A 429 -19.14 -25.46 16.26
C GLU A 429 -18.87 -24.03 15.76
N PHE A 430 -18.88 -23.82 14.44
CA PHE A 430 -18.64 -22.55 13.80
C PHE A 430 -19.92 -21.97 13.22
N THR A 431 -19.96 -20.64 13.12
CA THR A 431 -20.98 -19.91 12.40
C THR A 431 -20.48 -19.59 11.01
N MET A 432 -21.21 -20.05 9.99
CA MET A 432 -20.93 -19.74 8.59
C MET A 432 -21.26 -18.27 8.30
N ILE A 433 -20.41 -17.63 7.51
CA ILE A 433 -20.80 -16.43 6.76
C ILE A 433 -21.46 -16.93 5.48
N ASP A 434 -22.79 -16.85 5.41
CA ASP A 434 -23.62 -17.48 4.36
C ASP A 434 -23.58 -16.74 3.01
N LYS A 435 -22.37 -16.55 2.50
CA LYS A 435 -22.03 -15.79 1.29
C LYS A 435 -20.75 -16.37 0.68
N ASN A 436 -20.87 -16.92 -0.53
CA ASN A 436 -19.74 -17.53 -1.25
C ASN A 436 -18.75 -16.45 -1.74
N ILE A 437 -17.56 -16.38 -1.16
CA ILE A 437 -16.59 -15.31 -1.43
C ILE A 437 -16.21 -15.20 -2.91
N ASN A 438 -16.20 -16.32 -3.64
CA ASN A 438 -15.92 -16.40 -5.08
C ASN A 438 -17.14 -16.14 -5.98
N THR A 439 -18.25 -15.61 -5.46
CA THR A 439 -19.43 -15.32 -6.30
C THR A 439 -19.07 -14.33 -7.40
N GLY A 440 -19.42 -14.66 -8.64
CA GLY A 440 -19.15 -13.82 -9.81
C GLY A 440 -17.75 -14.00 -10.42
N THR A 441 -16.93 -14.90 -9.88
CA THR A 441 -15.64 -15.29 -10.46
C THR A 441 -15.74 -16.69 -11.10
N SER A 442 -14.64 -17.18 -11.68
CA SER A 442 -14.54 -18.58 -12.14
C SER A 442 -14.23 -19.58 -11.02
N GLY A 443 -14.03 -19.11 -9.79
CA GLY A 443 -13.64 -19.93 -8.65
C GLY A 443 -14.79 -20.78 -8.10
N GLY A 444 -14.44 -21.90 -7.47
CA GLY A 444 -15.40 -22.74 -6.76
C GLY A 444 -15.93 -22.06 -5.50
N PRO A 445 -17.01 -22.61 -4.89
CA PRO A 445 -17.57 -22.08 -3.65
C PRO A 445 -16.53 -22.02 -2.53
N LEU A 446 -16.38 -20.85 -1.89
CA LEU A 446 -15.49 -20.62 -0.77
C LEU A 446 -16.24 -19.86 0.34
N TYR A 447 -16.27 -20.42 1.53
CA TYR A 447 -17.00 -19.87 2.67
C TYR A 447 -16.08 -19.62 3.86
N MET A 448 -16.30 -18.51 4.56
CA MET A 448 -15.64 -18.20 5.83
C MET A 448 -16.55 -18.58 7.01
N TRP A 449 -15.91 -19.01 8.09
CA TRP A 449 -16.53 -19.50 9.31
C TRP A 449 -15.87 -18.87 10.51
N PHE A 450 -16.61 -18.60 11.57
CA PHE A 450 -16.04 -18.09 12.82
C PHE A 450 -16.60 -18.81 14.04
N SER A 451 -15.81 -18.91 15.11
CA SER A 451 -16.26 -19.46 16.40
C SER A 451 -15.92 -18.53 17.55
N LYS A 452 -16.73 -18.63 18.61
CA LYS A 452 -16.61 -17.90 19.88
C LYS A 452 -16.28 -18.88 20.99
N ALA A 453 -15.20 -19.64 20.79
CA ALA A 453 -14.77 -20.65 21.74
C ALA A 453 -14.08 -19.99 22.95
N VAL A 454 -14.14 -20.67 24.09
CA VAL A 454 -13.50 -20.26 25.35
C VAL A 454 -12.61 -21.41 25.81
N GLY A 455 -11.32 -21.14 25.96
CA GLY A 455 -10.33 -22.16 26.30
C GLY A 455 -8.92 -21.57 26.35
N GLU A 456 -7.96 -22.38 26.82
CA GLU A 456 -6.55 -21.98 26.91
C GLU A 456 -5.95 -21.58 25.54
N PHE A 457 -6.48 -22.16 24.47
CA PHE A 457 -6.00 -21.97 23.10
C PHE A 457 -6.81 -20.93 22.31
N ASP A 458 -7.82 -20.33 22.95
CA ASP A 458 -8.79 -19.42 22.34
C ASP A 458 -8.47 -17.97 22.65
N ILE A 459 -7.60 -17.38 21.84
CA ILE A 459 -7.14 -16.00 22.01
C ILE A 459 -8.08 -15.05 21.23
N PRO A 460 -8.72 -14.07 21.88
CA PRO A 460 -9.61 -13.11 21.21
C PRO A 460 -8.96 -12.39 20.03
N ILE A 461 -9.75 -12.19 18.97
CA ILE A 461 -9.37 -11.36 17.83
C ILE A 461 -9.80 -9.92 18.09
N MET A 462 -8.86 -8.99 18.00
CA MET A 462 -9.04 -7.56 18.25
C MET A 462 -9.26 -6.75 16.98
N ASP A 463 -8.72 -7.23 15.86
CA ASP A 463 -8.78 -6.51 14.59
C ASP A 463 -8.65 -7.45 13.41
N VAL A 464 -9.06 -6.97 12.24
CA VAL A 464 -8.98 -7.70 10.99
C VAL A 464 -8.43 -6.80 9.89
N ALA A 465 -7.64 -7.39 8.99
CA ALA A 465 -7.16 -6.74 7.77
C ALA A 465 -7.27 -7.71 6.59
N VAL A 466 -7.15 -7.20 5.38
CA VAL A 466 -7.07 -8.00 4.14
C VAL A 466 -5.90 -7.48 3.33
N THR A 467 -5.12 -8.37 2.74
CA THR A 467 -4.00 -8.03 1.85
C THR A 467 -4.20 -8.68 0.49
N THR A 468 -3.72 -8.00 -0.54
CA THR A 468 -3.73 -8.50 -1.94
C THR A 468 -2.32 -8.58 -2.53
N GLU A 469 -1.29 -8.22 -1.76
CA GLU A 469 0.10 -8.15 -2.18
C GLU A 469 1.04 -8.67 -1.09
N THR A 470 2.09 -9.37 -1.51
CA THR A 470 3.11 -9.97 -0.64
C THR A 470 3.77 -8.99 0.32
N GLN A 471 3.99 -7.74 -0.10
CA GLN A 471 4.67 -6.73 0.73
C GLN A 471 3.83 -6.32 1.95
N ASP A 472 2.51 -6.31 1.80
CA ASP A 472 1.59 -6.05 2.91
C ASP A 472 1.52 -7.23 3.87
N GLU A 473 1.53 -8.46 3.34
CA GLU A 473 1.56 -9.68 4.16
C GLU A 473 2.77 -9.71 5.09
N VAL A 474 3.95 -9.47 4.51
CA VAL A 474 5.20 -9.38 5.25
C VAL A 474 5.17 -8.29 6.33
N SER A 475 4.50 -7.16 6.06
CA SER A 475 4.35 -6.09 7.04
C SER A 475 3.49 -6.49 8.24
N HIS A 476 2.48 -7.34 8.05
CA HIS A 476 1.68 -7.90 9.15
C HIS A 476 2.48 -8.91 9.97
N LEU A 477 3.30 -9.72 9.32
CA LEU A 477 4.14 -10.76 9.96
C LEU A 477 5.31 -10.17 10.77
N THR A 478 5.95 -9.09 10.29
CA THR A 478 7.23 -8.61 10.84
C THR A 478 7.12 -7.35 11.68
N ALA A 479 6.25 -6.39 11.30
CA ALA A 479 6.22 -5.07 11.92
C ALA A 479 5.16 -4.93 13.03
N ARG A 480 4.22 -5.88 13.13
CA ARG A 480 2.99 -5.70 13.92
C ARG A 480 2.67 -6.83 14.89
N GLY A 481 3.65 -7.67 15.25
CA GLY A 481 3.53 -8.92 16.02
C GLY A 481 2.22 -9.08 16.80
N MET A 482 1.55 -10.23 16.62
CA MET A 482 0.16 -10.58 17.01
C MET A 482 -0.81 -10.73 15.82
N TRP A 483 -0.38 -10.57 14.57
CA TRP A 483 -1.21 -10.93 13.42
C TRP A 483 -0.94 -12.37 12.97
N GLU A 484 -2.02 -13.08 12.63
CA GLU A 484 -1.97 -14.34 11.88
C GLU A 484 -2.92 -14.25 10.69
N ASN A 485 -2.62 -14.92 9.60
CA ASN A 485 -3.52 -15.03 8.46
C ASN A 485 -4.49 -16.20 8.65
N VAL A 486 -5.61 -16.13 7.94
CA VAL A 486 -6.39 -17.30 7.58
C VAL A 486 -5.66 -17.94 6.40
N ASP A 487 -5.15 -19.16 6.60
CA ASP A 487 -4.29 -19.89 5.65
C ASP A 487 -5.04 -20.40 4.42
N CYS A 488 -5.67 -19.49 3.68
CA CYS A 488 -6.35 -19.75 2.44
C CYS A 488 -6.34 -18.50 1.56
N ASN A 489 -5.94 -18.67 0.29
CA ASN A 489 -6.18 -17.65 -0.70
C ASN A 489 -7.69 -17.50 -0.90
N LEU A 490 -8.27 -16.35 -0.55
CA LEU A 490 -9.70 -16.11 -0.68
C LEU A 490 -10.19 -16.08 -2.14
N ASN A 491 -9.27 -15.95 -3.10
CA ASN A 491 -9.46 -16.12 -4.54
C ASN A 491 -9.14 -17.54 -5.04
N LEU A 492 -9.14 -18.56 -4.18
CA LEU A 492 -8.76 -19.92 -4.57
C LEU A 492 -9.55 -20.40 -5.81
N GLY A 493 -8.83 -20.74 -6.88
CA GLY A 493 -9.41 -21.19 -8.15
C GLY A 493 -10.10 -20.11 -8.99
N ALA A 494 -10.18 -18.86 -8.51
CA ALA A 494 -10.79 -17.73 -9.22
C ALA A 494 -9.84 -17.01 -10.17
N GLY A 495 -8.53 -17.28 -10.08
CA GLY A 495 -7.49 -16.46 -10.70
C GLY A 495 -7.27 -15.16 -9.92
N GLY A 496 -6.65 -14.16 -10.55
CA GLY A 496 -6.39 -12.86 -9.93
C GLY A 496 -5.30 -12.87 -8.86
N ASN A 497 -5.40 -11.92 -7.93
CA ASN A 497 -4.41 -11.73 -6.87
C ASN A 497 -4.57 -12.78 -5.77
N TYR A 498 -3.50 -13.08 -5.04
CA TYR A 498 -3.58 -13.80 -3.77
C TYR A 498 -4.17 -12.87 -2.71
N VAL A 499 -5.30 -13.26 -2.12
CA VAL A 499 -6.02 -12.44 -1.15
C VAL A 499 -6.04 -13.18 0.18
N TYR A 500 -5.54 -12.57 1.25
CA TYR A 500 -5.52 -13.17 2.58
C TYR A 500 -6.20 -12.26 3.60
N ALA A 501 -7.00 -12.85 4.48
CA ALA A 501 -7.53 -12.19 5.67
C ALA A 501 -6.58 -12.39 6.85
N TRP A 502 -6.36 -11.33 7.62
CA TRP A 502 -5.44 -11.28 8.76
C TRP A 502 -6.20 -10.97 10.04
N MET A 503 -5.84 -11.63 11.13
CA MET A 503 -6.48 -11.56 12.44
C MET A 503 -5.48 -11.10 13.49
N LYS A 504 -5.71 -9.92 14.08
CA LYS A 504 -4.89 -9.42 15.18
C LYS A 504 -5.35 -10.02 16.49
N ARG A 505 -4.46 -10.70 17.20
CA ARG A 505 -4.73 -11.28 18.52
C ARG A 505 -4.62 -10.26 19.64
N GLU A 506 -5.34 -10.52 20.73
CA GLU A 506 -5.29 -9.70 21.94
C GLU A 506 -3.94 -9.78 22.64
N ASN A 507 -3.36 -10.98 22.68
CA ASN A 507 -2.07 -11.24 23.32
C ASN A 507 -1.10 -11.85 22.31
N PRO A 508 0.22 -11.71 22.54
CA PRO A 508 1.20 -12.56 21.89
C PRO A 508 0.82 -14.03 22.05
N PHE A 509 1.11 -14.80 21.00
CA PHE A 509 0.84 -16.21 20.95
C PHE A 509 2.01 -16.96 20.33
N TYR A 510 2.03 -18.26 20.60
CA TYR A 510 3.07 -19.18 20.17
C TYR A 510 2.41 -20.47 19.72
N ILE A 511 2.92 -21.07 18.65
CA ILE A 511 2.51 -22.40 18.24
C ILE A 511 3.07 -23.38 19.28
N CYS A 512 2.22 -24.18 19.91
CA CYS A 512 2.62 -25.13 20.96
C CYS A 512 2.42 -26.59 20.59
N ASP A 513 1.69 -26.86 19.51
CA ASP A 513 1.45 -28.22 19.03
C ASP A 513 1.14 -28.19 17.54
N VAL A 514 1.53 -29.24 16.82
CA VAL A 514 1.27 -29.42 15.39
C VAL A 514 0.90 -30.88 15.11
N THR A 515 -0.06 -31.08 14.20
CA THR A 515 -0.42 -32.40 13.68
C THR A 515 -0.89 -32.28 12.23
N ALA A 516 -1.28 -33.38 11.60
CA ALA A 516 -1.83 -33.37 10.26
C ALA A 516 -2.93 -34.44 10.11
N THR A 517 -3.79 -34.28 9.11
CA THR A 517 -4.84 -35.25 8.77
C THR A 517 -4.88 -35.48 7.27
N THR A 518 -5.13 -36.73 6.87
CA THR A 518 -5.42 -37.10 5.46
C THR A 518 -6.93 -37.33 5.24
N THR A 519 -7.73 -37.40 6.30
CA THR A 519 -9.19 -37.57 6.23
C THR A 519 -9.91 -36.52 7.06
N TYR A 520 -11.19 -36.35 6.76
CA TYR A 520 -12.07 -35.37 7.40
C TYR A 520 -12.64 -35.84 8.74
N ASP A 521 -12.54 -37.14 9.07
CA ASP A 521 -13.25 -37.76 10.19
C ASP A 521 -12.87 -37.17 11.56
N ASN A 522 -11.60 -36.77 11.71
CA ASN A 522 -11.07 -36.24 12.97
C ASN A 522 -11.11 -34.71 13.06
N HIS A 523 -11.54 -34.01 12.01
CA HIS A 523 -11.51 -32.54 11.96
C HIS A 523 -12.34 -31.92 13.09
N GLN A 524 -13.54 -32.45 13.34
CA GLN A 524 -14.41 -31.95 14.41
C GLN A 524 -13.74 -32.12 15.78
N GLU A 525 -13.14 -33.27 16.06
CA GLU A 525 -12.44 -33.53 17.33
C GLU A 525 -11.24 -32.59 17.51
N LEU A 526 -10.47 -32.35 16.45
CA LEU A 526 -9.33 -31.42 16.49
C LEU A 526 -9.77 -29.99 16.81
N PHE A 527 -10.86 -29.51 16.20
CA PHE A 527 -11.45 -28.21 16.55
C PHE A 527 -11.86 -28.16 18.03
N SER A 528 -12.59 -29.15 18.53
CA SER A 528 -13.00 -29.19 19.95
C SER A 528 -11.79 -29.25 20.91
N LYS A 529 -10.64 -29.79 20.47
CA LYS A 529 -9.37 -29.82 21.22
C LYS A 529 -8.55 -28.52 21.16
N GLY A 530 -9.02 -27.51 20.44
CA GLY A 530 -8.34 -26.22 20.33
C GLY A 530 -7.45 -26.05 19.11
N PHE A 531 -7.41 -27.00 18.19
CA PHE A 531 -6.62 -26.86 16.97
C PHE A 531 -7.26 -25.84 16.01
N THR A 532 -6.39 -25.18 15.27
CA THR A 532 -6.67 -24.34 14.10
C THR A 532 -6.15 -25.11 12.88
N ARG A 533 -6.95 -25.25 11.84
CA ARG A 533 -6.51 -25.85 10.59
C ARG A 533 -5.79 -24.80 9.75
N VAL A 534 -4.74 -25.23 9.05
CA VAL A 534 -4.20 -24.53 7.88
C VAL A 534 -5.16 -24.82 6.74
N ASP A 535 -5.96 -23.85 6.32
CA ASP A 535 -7.14 -24.05 5.46
C ASP A 535 -6.85 -24.30 3.98
N ILE A 536 -5.62 -24.70 3.65
CA ILE A 536 -5.21 -25.16 2.32
C ILE A 536 -4.57 -26.54 2.45
N SER A 537 -4.94 -27.44 1.54
CA SER A 537 -4.29 -28.73 1.47
C SER A 537 -2.84 -28.62 0.99
N THR A 538 -1.92 -29.36 1.63
CA THR A 538 -0.56 -29.52 1.13
C THR A 538 -0.50 -30.25 -0.22
N ASN A 539 -1.58 -30.93 -0.61
CA ASN A 539 -1.74 -31.58 -1.92
C ASN A 539 -2.52 -30.72 -2.93
N LEU A 540 -2.68 -29.41 -2.69
CA LEU A 540 -3.41 -28.53 -3.63
C LEU A 540 -2.89 -28.67 -5.07
N GLY A 541 -3.81 -28.85 -6.02
CA GLY A 541 -3.51 -29.05 -7.44
C GLY A 541 -3.01 -30.47 -7.78
N ALA A 542 -2.57 -31.26 -6.80
CA ALA A 542 -2.22 -32.66 -7.01
C ALA A 542 -3.49 -33.51 -6.91
N LEU A 543 -3.70 -34.41 -7.89
CA LEU A 543 -4.87 -35.30 -7.98
C LEU A 543 -4.92 -36.39 -6.89
N GLY A 544 -4.38 -36.14 -5.70
CA GLY A 544 -4.39 -37.06 -4.56
C GLY A 544 -5.33 -36.60 -3.46
N GLN A 545 -5.14 -37.20 -2.28
CA GLN A 545 -5.99 -36.99 -1.12
C GLN A 545 -5.68 -35.64 -0.46
N ASP A 546 -6.69 -34.90 -0.01
CA ASP A 546 -6.46 -33.68 0.76
C ASP A 546 -5.72 -34.02 2.06
N VAL A 547 -4.59 -33.36 2.28
CA VAL A 547 -3.84 -33.41 3.54
C VAL A 547 -3.80 -32.01 4.15
N PHE A 548 -4.17 -31.88 5.42
CA PHE A 548 -4.20 -30.60 6.14
C PHE A 548 -3.26 -30.62 7.33
N ILE A 549 -2.54 -29.52 7.54
CA ILE A 549 -1.77 -29.27 8.75
C ILE A 549 -2.68 -28.60 9.78
N TRP A 550 -2.47 -28.91 11.05
CA TRP A 550 -3.18 -28.35 12.18
C TRP A 550 -2.20 -27.85 13.22
N TYR A 551 -2.56 -26.78 13.92
CA TYR A 551 -1.74 -26.25 15.00
C TYR A 551 -2.57 -25.77 16.19
N ARG A 552 -1.97 -25.75 17.39
CA ARG A 552 -2.52 -25.08 18.58
C ARG A 552 -1.67 -23.90 18.98
N LYS A 553 -2.33 -22.89 19.53
CA LYS A 553 -1.72 -21.64 19.98
C LYS A 553 -1.81 -21.53 21.48
N THR A 554 -0.81 -20.93 22.12
CA THR A 554 -0.84 -20.58 23.54
C THR A 554 -0.26 -19.20 23.76
N SER A 555 -0.70 -18.50 24.81
CA SER A 555 -0.04 -17.27 25.27
C SER A 555 1.14 -17.54 26.22
N ASP A 556 1.39 -18.80 26.60
CA ASP A 556 2.54 -19.19 27.40
C ASP A 556 3.75 -19.51 26.51
N SER A 557 4.71 -18.58 26.44
CA SER A 557 5.95 -18.78 25.69
C SER A 557 6.75 -20.01 26.12
N GLY A 558 6.58 -20.48 27.36
CA GLY A 558 7.26 -21.69 27.87
C GLY A 558 6.79 -22.98 27.18
N LYS A 559 5.57 -22.99 26.63
CA LYS A 559 4.98 -24.14 25.95
C LYS A 559 5.16 -24.11 24.42
N GLY A 560 5.70 -23.03 23.87
CA GLY A 560 5.88 -22.87 22.43
C GLY A 560 6.92 -23.82 21.82
N LEU A 561 6.70 -24.23 20.58
CA LEU A 561 7.65 -24.90 19.70
C LEU A 561 8.78 -23.91 19.32
N SER A 562 9.99 -24.41 19.14
CA SER A 562 11.16 -23.58 18.81
C SER A 562 11.52 -23.59 17.34
N ALA A 563 11.17 -24.64 16.60
CA ALA A 563 11.43 -24.75 15.17
C ALA A 563 10.51 -25.77 14.50
N LEU A 564 10.31 -25.56 13.20
CA LEU A 564 9.65 -26.49 12.29
C LEU A 564 10.64 -26.88 11.18
N ASN A 565 10.47 -28.07 10.62
CA ASN A 565 11.23 -28.52 9.46
C ASN A 565 10.42 -29.52 8.63
N ILE A 566 10.88 -29.85 7.43
CA ILE A 566 10.21 -30.78 6.52
C ILE A 566 11.22 -31.81 6.06
N SER A 567 10.92 -33.10 5.95
CA SER A 567 11.77 -34.06 5.21
C SER A 567 11.07 -34.49 3.93
N THR A 568 11.78 -34.51 2.80
CA THR A 568 11.26 -34.98 1.50
C THR A 568 11.99 -36.21 0.96
N ASN A 569 12.94 -36.75 1.73
CA ASN A 569 13.67 -37.98 1.41
C ASN A 569 14.19 -38.69 2.68
N PRO A 570 14.62 -39.97 2.58
CA PRO A 570 15.07 -40.75 3.75
C PRO A 570 16.29 -40.18 4.47
N GLU A 571 17.22 -39.54 3.75
CA GLU A 571 18.42 -38.95 4.36
C GLU A 571 18.05 -37.79 5.29
N GLN A 572 17.18 -36.88 4.82
CA GLN A 572 16.65 -35.78 5.61
C GLN A 572 15.81 -36.26 6.79
N TYR A 573 15.03 -37.33 6.61
CA TYR A 573 14.24 -37.95 7.67
C TYR A 573 15.14 -38.41 8.82
N GLU A 574 16.17 -39.20 8.52
CA GLU A 574 17.11 -39.68 9.54
C GLU A 574 17.96 -38.55 10.14
N GLU A 575 18.29 -37.52 9.37
CA GLU A 575 19.00 -36.35 9.87
C GLU A 575 18.18 -35.56 10.89
N LEU A 576 16.92 -35.22 10.59
CA LEU A 576 16.05 -34.49 11.52
C LEU A 576 15.79 -35.29 12.80
N LYS A 577 15.63 -36.61 12.67
CA LYS A 577 15.54 -37.52 13.81
C LYS A 577 16.80 -37.50 14.69
N ARG A 578 18.00 -37.52 14.10
CA ARG A 578 19.28 -37.39 14.84
C ARG A 578 19.43 -36.03 15.53
N GLN A 579 18.89 -34.97 14.92
CA GLN A 579 18.86 -33.62 15.51
C GLN A 579 17.83 -33.48 16.64
N GLY A 580 17.08 -34.54 16.97
CA GLY A 580 16.11 -34.54 18.06
C GLY A 580 14.77 -33.88 17.72
N TYR A 581 14.46 -33.72 16.43
CA TYR A 581 13.11 -33.33 16.04
C TYR A 581 12.11 -34.49 16.23
N HIS A 582 10.87 -34.13 16.51
CA HIS A 582 9.73 -35.04 16.55
C HIS A 582 8.98 -34.97 15.22
N VAL A 583 8.65 -36.13 14.66
CA VAL A 583 7.92 -36.25 13.41
C VAL A 583 6.42 -36.15 13.68
N VAL A 584 5.70 -35.43 12.82
CA VAL A 584 4.25 -35.58 12.66
C VAL A 584 4.06 -36.80 11.76
N ASP A 585 3.55 -37.89 12.33
CA ASP A 585 3.44 -39.21 11.67
C ASP A 585 2.29 -39.27 10.65
N VAL A 586 2.34 -38.37 9.67
CA VAL A 586 1.42 -38.24 8.55
C VAL A 586 2.22 -37.78 7.35
N ASN A 587 2.05 -38.49 6.23
CA ASN A 587 2.63 -38.10 4.96
C ASN A 587 1.87 -36.88 4.40
N LEU A 588 2.55 -35.73 4.29
CA LEU A 588 2.00 -34.48 3.75
C LEU A 588 1.80 -34.50 2.23
N ASN A 589 2.33 -35.52 1.55
CA ASN A 589 2.25 -35.71 0.11
C ASN A 589 1.56 -37.06 -0.19
N GLU A 590 0.48 -37.33 0.55
CA GLU A 590 -0.22 -38.63 0.52
C GLU A 590 -0.84 -38.89 -0.85
N ASN A 591 -0.55 -40.07 -1.43
CA ASN A 591 -1.02 -40.51 -2.75
C ASN A 591 -0.59 -39.64 -3.95
N THR A 592 0.37 -38.73 -3.80
CA THR A 592 0.79 -37.79 -4.87
C THR A 592 2.26 -37.90 -5.26
N GLY A 593 3.13 -38.45 -4.40
CA GLY A 593 4.56 -38.59 -4.69
C GLY A 593 5.39 -39.22 -3.56
N PRO A 594 6.69 -38.92 -3.48
CA PRO A 594 7.55 -39.32 -2.36
C PRO A 594 7.01 -38.85 -1.02
N SER A 595 7.29 -39.59 0.05
CA SER A 595 6.84 -39.24 1.39
C SER A 595 7.45 -37.92 1.87
N VAL A 596 6.58 -37.04 2.36
CA VAL A 596 6.95 -35.75 2.94
C VAL A 596 6.44 -35.71 4.38
N TYR A 597 7.28 -35.30 5.34
CA TYR A 597 6.89 -35.25 6.75
C TYR A 597 7.21 -33.89 7.36
N LEU A 598 6.30 -33.41 8.21
CA LEU A 598 6.53 -32.26 9.10
C LEU A 598 7.25 -32.71 10.36
N TRP A 599 8.20 -31.89 10.79
CA TRP A 599 9.00 -32.08 11.98
C TRP A 599 8.93 -30.85 12.86
N TYR A 600 8.95 -31.04 14.17
CA TYR A 600 8.99 -29.95 15.14
C TYR A 600 9.95 -30.24 16.28
N ASN A 601 10.39 -29.20 16.97
CA ASN A 601 11.13 -29.33 18.21
C ASN A 601 10.65 -28.31 19.26
N SER A 602 10.97 -28.58 20.52
CA SER A 602 10.74 -27.63 21.62
C SER A 602 11.95 -27.59 22.53
N VAL A 603 12.77 -26.57 22.34
CA VAL A 603 14.00 -26.34 23.10
C VAL A 603 13.77 -25.18 24.08
N PRO A 604 14.02 -25.37 25.39
CA PRO A 604 13.95 -24.29 26.37
C PRO A 604 14.92 -23.15 26.04
N GLY A 605 14.47 -21.90 26.22
CA GLY A 605 15.31 -20.70 26.02
C GLY A 605 15.55 -20.28 24.57
N GLN A 606 15.08 -21.04 23.58
CA GLN A 606 15.11 -20.62 22.17
C GLN A 606 13.89 -19.75 21.80
N ARG A 607 14.03 -18.97 20.72
CA ARG A 607 12.91 -18.25 20.11
C ARG A 607 11.80 -19.23 19.78
N LYS A 608 10.55 -18.81 20.01
CA LYS A 608 9.36 -19.64 19.80
C LYS A 608 8.68 -19.25 18.50
N VAL A 609 8.13 -20.24 17.82
CA VAL A 609 7.36 -20.07 16.59
C VAL A 609 6.07 -19.31 16.92
N GLN A 610 5.86 -18.16 16.26
CA GLN A 610 4.71 -17.29 16.50
C GLN A 610 3.68 -17.32 15.37
N GLY A 611 3.98 -18.00 14.27
CA GLY A 611 3.08 -18.17 13.13
C GLY A 611 3.48 -19.39 12.32
N LEU A 612 2.50 -19.99 11.64
CA LEU A 612 2.67 -21.12 10.74
C LEU A 612 1.69 -20.91 9.59
N PHE A 613 2.18 -20.92 8.35
CA PHE A 613 1.34 -20.79 7.15
C PHE A 613 1.96 -21.49 5.94
N LEU A 614 1.17 -21.67 4.88
CA LEU A 614 1.63 -22.20 3.60
C LEU A 614 1.82 -21.08 2.58
N LEU A 615 3.00 -21.03 1.96
CA LEU A 615 3.32 -20.13 0.87
C LEU A 615 2.95 -20.79 -0.47
N LEU A 616 1.90 -20.30 -1.10
CA LEU A 616 1.40 -20.78 -2.39
C LEU A 616 2.11 -20.12 -3.58
N ASP A 617 2.49 -18.84 -3.45
CA ASP A 617 3.32 -18.18 -4.44
C ASP A 617 4.80 -18.36 -4.12
N TRP A 618 5.38 -19.46 -4.60
CA TRP A 618 6.80 -19.75 -4.39
C TRP A 618 7.74 -18.65 -4.89
N ARG A 619 7.31 -17.83 -5.86
CA ARG A 619 8.11 -16.70 -6.39
C ARG A 619 8.29 -15.59 -5.36
N SER A 620 7.38 -15.50 -4.40
CA SER A 620 7.44 -14.55 -3.30
C SER A 620 8.37 -14.99 -2.16
N ALA A 621 8.92 -16.20 -2.18
CA ALA A 621 9.76 -16.75 -1.08
C ALA A 621 10.92 -15.83 -0.67
N ASP A 622 11.58 -15.20 -1.64
CA ASP A 622 12.68 -14.26 -1.39
C ASP A 622 12.23 -13.02 -0.61
N THR A 623 11.00 -12.55 -0.83
CA THR A 623 10.43 -11.39 -0.12
C THR A 623 10.19 -11.71 1.35
N TYR A 624 9.66 -12.90 1.66
CA TYR A 624 9.50 -13.37 3.04
C TYR A 624 10.87 -13.54 3.73
N LYS A 625 11.82 -14.23 3.08
CA LYS A 625 13.17 -14.44 3.62
C LYS A 625 13.91 -13.13 3.92
N LYS A 626 13.87 -12.16 3.00
CA LYS A 626 14.49 -10.83 3.18
C LYS A 626 13.92 -10.07 4.37
N SER A 627 12.73 -10.45 4.81
CA SER A 627 12.02 -9.81 5.91
C SER A 627 12.14 -10.58 7.22
N GLY A 628 13.00 -11.60 7.26
CA GLY A 628 13.31 -12.36 8.47
C GLY A 628 12.31 -13.48 8.79
N ILE A 629 11.44 -13.83 7.85
CA ILE A 629 10.50 -14.96 7.97
C ILE A 629 11.22 -16.22 7.48
N ASN A 630 11.07 -17.32 8.22
CA ASN A 630 11.67 -18.58 7.84
C ASN A 630 10.82 -19.26 6.77
N VAL A 631 11.38 -19.43 5.58
CA VAL A 631 10.78 -20.22 4.50
C VAL A 631 11.51 -21.56 4.43
N ILE A 632 10.83 -22.66 4.75
CA ILE A 632 11.40 -23.99 4.64
C ILE A 632 11.30 -24.39 3.17
N GLU A 633 12.38 -24.18 2.42
CA GLU A 633 12.50 -24.39 0.95
C GLU A 633 12.53 -25.89 0.57
N ARG A 634 11.54 -26.64 1.04
CA ARG A 634 11.28 -28.03 0.72
C ARG A 634 9.85 -28.11 0.23
N ASN A 635 9.67 -28.35 -1.07
CA ASN A 635 8.34 -28.39 -1.67
C ASN A 635 7.51 -29.49 -0.99
N LEU A 636 6.38 -29.11 -0.41
CA LEU A 636 5.47 -30.03 0.25
C LEU A 636 4.73 -30.94 -0.75
N ASN A 637 4.63 -30.50 -2.00
CA ASN A 637 3.87 -31.15 -3.06
C ASN A 637 4.78 -31.49 -4.24
N THR A 638 5.57 -32.55 -4.10
CA THR A 638 6.52 -33.01 -5.13
C THR A 638 5.90 -33.95 -6.15
N GLY A 639 4.56 -34.03 -6.19
CA GLY A 639 3.81 -34.88 -7.12
C GLY A 639 3.83 -34.39 -8.57
N LYS A 640 3.42 -35.26 -9.50
CA LYS A 640 3.56 -35.03 -10.96
C LYS A 640 2.81 -33.81 -11.53
N GLN A 641 1.92 -33.18 -10.76
CA GLN A 641 1.06 -32.06 -11.21
C GLN A 641 0.70 -31.08 -10.07
N GLY A 642 1.42 -31.12 -8.95
CA GLY A 642 1.10 -30.30 -7.78
C GLY A 642 1.65 -28.87 -7.86
N ASP A 643 0.96 -27.94 -7.20
CA ASP A 643 1.50 -26.59 -7.00
C ASP A 643 2.73 -26.63 -6.10
N THR A 644 3.72 -25.77 -6.34
CA THR A 644 4.88 -25.66 -5.44
C THR A 644 4.46 -24.94 -4.17
N ILE A 645 4.48 -25.65 -3.03
CA ILE A 645 4.02 -25.13 -1.75
C ILE A 645 5.16 -25.25 -0.74
N TYR A 646 5.44 -24.17 -0.01
CA TYR A 646 6.42 -24.17 1.08
C TYR A 646 5.74 -23.92 2.43
N LEU A 647 6.31 -24.50 3.49
CA LEU A 647 5.94 -24.16 4.86
C LEU A 647 6.72 -22.92 5.30
N CYS A 648 6.05 -22.00 5.98
CA CYS A 648 6.67 -20.81 6.57
C CYS A 648 6.39 -20.72 8.07
N ASP A 649 7.36 -20.19 8.82
CA ASP A 649 7.25 -19.90 10.24
C ASP A 649 7.90 -18.56 10.63
N VAL A 650 7.41 -17.97 11.74
CA VAL A 650 7.66 -16.57 12.16
C VAL A 650 8.31 -16.49 13.52
#